data_AF-A0A3C1YW49-F1
#
_entry.id   AF-A0A3C1YW49-F1
#
_cell.length_a   1.000
_cell.length_b   1.000
_cell.length_c   1.000
_cell.angle_alpha   90.00
_cell.angle_beta   90.00
_cell.angle_gamma   90.00
#
_symmetry.space_group_name_H-M   'P 1'
#
loop_
_entity.id
_entity.type
_entity.pdbx_description
1 polymer ?
#
loop_
_entity_poly.entity_id
_entity_poly.type
_entity_poly.pdbx_seq_one_letter_code
_entity_poly.pdbx_strand_id
1 'polypeptide(L)'
;MSTHSFQGNRAHRDLHFDLRWCGPTHTTEDYTLHVGGRSHRLARHTPDTLAACSVTGTPTHFAMQVAVQTDAPQFIYVTVPPKVPNGFPTLSSVCIHTADDAGSYAVDDVAKAVVFMNPSLTMLTTAPAQTVLGYIGNNNNLEPLSFLISTLGSAWCQTVGVVDAAGQPVLKPNGTQFYTYDLHPSIITASAMPSRQSKALIYSDAALQGTRWTVLPGVSVLDMNAQNTTAEAWPRAKPAGPAGRQPPGNRDGYHVAVQDGGPNYGLSVAVKSLSENNGNIVIDLTVSNSYIRHTSVFVSFLQADGGTPIPVTNDAWLKQVFGLCAPWISDCLNWLLQNGLDSSALLGTNTLKFLGSVGAESTFLGIPVKAANTEFTFALPNNGSAGKIRILVGSLGVTSGNDCDPVAAWFGLSLTAFIDLAVPTFALLLAAGVQTNALFDKMFKDVSVLLPIASNVYASIKDLFTDPSKVGKDISSLVLTLGNVLVKSVLTKPDVLASLAAYFGTEEAEEAIPFVGWGFKVLAIEATVEQLAQTVGEVVGSPRVVEFDLQVTMDAQITVAPEQAFPDNASSFTITAQYTGTTTRTYSGTMPRDKVPGIVVDWKDVPVGGKVSFVVAMFDTNGWGVGKGQAGPFDNVLGGHPVFTATVTVKQELYPLTADTIYQHRQLLQYQGGYQWVPEAQAPTQTAANLGTGSDGGLEGLGNITLTDDLGVLGYVWEASGQGMPPPMGGGGGTPELYTMSNLGYRPIPGGDPTHWPDAGYMTAPEGYSGAPIPLYVRTAPGAGSSAPRFLYLDPSGDKDGGYHLREVTPVTDQAVPMGDARRQFNLATGRSWGRFAILPTSMAIHSNGYVVAVNSSCDHLLILALPTGSSADADAPWASAPLQPGTAPGRLLAPALVAIRPDQTMLVLEAGNQRIQAFSRGGHPVPVFSARKPSFWFPLISHAAPNKTLYLSMSVDVANYAFVLSQVGNGYDAGDFYLDVYTPT
;
A
#
# COMPACT_ATOMS: atom_id res chain seq x y z
N MET A 1 -15.77 -29.99 32.57
CA MET A 1 -15.78 -29.39 31.23
C MET A 1 -17.21 -29.51 30.71
N SER A 2 -17.94 -28.40 30.69
CA SER A 2 -19.31 -28.33 30.16
C SER A 2 -19.20 -28.12 28.66
N THR A 3 -19.74 -29.02 27.85
CA THR A 3 -19.98 -28.84 26.42
C THR A 3 -20.83 -27.57 26.25
N HIS A 4 -20.23 -26.46 25.84
CA HIS A 4 -20.99 -25.29 25.41
C HIS A 4 -21.73 -25.66 24.13
N SER A 5 -23.01 -26.01 24.25
CA SER A 5 -23.89 -26.14 23.10
C SER A 5 -23.97 -24.78 22.39
N PHE A 6 -23.51 -24.71 21.14
CA PHE A 6 -23.66 -23.57 20.25
C PHE A 6 -25.16 -23.31 19.93
N GLN A 7 -25.87 -22.67 20.86
CA GLN A 7 -27.25 -22.21 20.65
C GLN A 7 -27.23 -20.76 20.16
N GLY A 8 -26.92 -20.57 18.87
CA GLY A 8 -27.33 -19.35 18.15
C GLY A 8 -28.86 -19.33 17.95
N ASN A 9 -29.43 -18.18 17.61
CA ASN A 9 -30.86 -18.07 17.32
C ASN A 9 -31.17 -18.81 16.00
N ARG A 10 -31.81 -19.99 16.11
CA ARG A 10 -32.17 -20.81 14.95
C ARG A 10 -33.62 -20.62 14.57
N ALA A 11 -33.88 -20.47 13.27
CA ALA A 11 -35.21 -20.58 12.68
C ALA A 11 -35.29 -21.88 11.87
N HIS A 12 -36.46 -22.51 11.88
CA HIS A 12 -36.74 -23.62 10.98
C HIS A 12 -37.27 -23.07 9.66
N ARG A 13 -36.60 -23.39 8.56
CA ARG A 13 -37.00 -23.00 7.20
C ARG A 13 -37.03 -24.20 6.29
N ASP A 14 -37.92 -24.16 5.30
CA ASP A 14 -37.87 -25.09 4.19
C ASP A 14 -36.85 -24.55 3.18
N LEU A 15 -35.87 -25.38 2.81
CA LEU A 15 -34.79 -25.00 1.90
C LEU A 15 -34.97 -25.73 0.56
N HIS A 16 -34.87 -24.99 -0.53
CA HIS A 16 -35.17 -25.43 -1.89
C HIS A 16 -33.94 -25.30 -2.79
N PHE A 17 -33.75 -26.25 -3.70
CA PHE A 17 -32.61 -26.31 -4.61
C PHE A 17 -33.05 -26.66 -6.03
N ASP A 18 -32.64 -25.85 -7.00
CA ASP A 18 -32.64 -26.22 -8.41
C ASP A 18 -31.33 -26.93 -8.76
N LEU A 19 -31.41 -28.23 -9.04
CA LEU A 19 -30.27 -29.09 -9.39
C LEU A 19 -30.29 -29.51 -10.86
N ARG A 20 -31.18 -28.96 -11.70
CA ARG A 20 -31.26 -29.34 -13.14
C ARG A 20 -29.95 -29.08 -13.88
N TRP A 21 -29.25 -28.03 -13.48
CA TRP A 21 -27.95 -27.65 -14.04
C TRP A 21 -26.86 -28.71 -13.76
N CYS A 22 -27.04 -29.59 -12.77
CA CYS A 22 -26.14 -30.73 -12.56
C CYS A 22 -26.26 -31.81 -13.67
N GLY A 23 -27.22 -31.67 -14.59
CA GLY A 23 -27.48 -32.61 -15.69
C GLY A 23 -28.50 -33.69 -15.33
N PRO A 24 -28.63 -34.76 -16.13
CA PRO A 24 -29.66 -35.79 -15.95
C PRO A 24 -29.62 -36.53 -14.59
N THR A 25 -28.45 -36.55 -13.95
CA THR A 25 -28.19 -37.19 -12.66
C THR A 25 -29.05 -36.63 -11.53
N HIS A 26 -29.54 -35.39 -11.64
CA HIS A 26 -30.46 -34.81 -10.66
C HIS A 26 -31.76 -35.58 -10.46
N THR A 27 -32.10 -36.48 -11.39
CA THR A 27 -33.30 -37.32 -11.28
C THR A 27 -33.05 -38.69 -10.65
N THR A 28 -31.79 -39.09 -10.49
CA THR A 28 -31.39 -40.46 -10.12
C THR A 28 -30.55 -40.55 -8.85
N GLU A 29 -29.84 -39.50 -8.48
CA GLU A 29 -28.98 -39.50 -7.30
C GLU A 29 -29.75 -39.19 -6.00
N ASP A 30 -29.30 -39.76 -4.88
CA ASP A 30 -29.76 -39.35 -3.55
C ASP A 30 -28.90 -38.19 -3.04
N TYR A 31 -29.52 -37.02 -2.89
CA TYR A 31 -28.86 -35.81 -2.43
C TYR A 31 -28.98 -35.63 -0.91
N THR A 32 -27.85 -35.27 -0.30
CA THR A 32 -27.76 -34.91 1.13
C THR A 32 -27.37 -33.44 1.26
N LEU A 33 -28.21 -32.66 1.91
CA LEU A 33 -27.93 -31.29 2.33
C LEU A 33 -27.18 -31.30 3.67
N HIS A 34 -26.15 -30.49 3.79
CA HIS A 34 -25.37 -30.30 5.02
C HIS A 34 -25.49 -28.85 5.50
N VAL A 35 -25.85 -28.69 6.77
CA VAL A 35 -26.05 -27.39 7.45
C VAL A 35 -25.48 -27.47 8.87
N GLY A 36 -24.33 -26.84 9.12
CA GLY A 36 -23.72 -26.72 10.44
C GLY A 36 -23.58 -28.04 11.20
N GLY A 37 -22.90 -29.02 10.59
CA GLY A 37 -22.68 -30.36 11.15
C GLY A 37 -23.90 -31.30 11.10
N ARG A 38 -25.00 -30.91 10.44
CA ARG A 38 -26.21 -31.73 10.32
C ARG A 38 -26.49 -32.07 8.87
N SER A 39 -26.82 -33.33 8.62
CA SER A 39 -27.22 -33.81 7.31
C SER A 39 -28.74 -33.99 7.21
N HIS A 40 -29.31 -33.55 6.09
CA HIS A 40 -30.72 -33.65 5.75
C HIS A 40 -30.87 -34.29 4.37
N ARG A 41 -31.79 -35.24 4.23
CA ARG A 41 -32.11 -35.79 2.89
C ARG A 41 -32.88 -34.76 2.08
N LEU A 42 -32.45 -34.50 0.85
CA LEU A 42 -33.21 -33.70 -0.10
C LEU A 42 -34.24 -34.57 -0.82
N ALA A 43 -35.52 -34.22 -0.68
CA ALA A 43 -36.61 -34.85 -1.41
C ALA A 43 -36.83 -34.13 -2.74
N ARG A 44 -37.12 -34.87 -3.81
CA ARG A 44 -37.51 -34.28 -5.09
C ARG A 44 -38.93 -33.69 -5.01
N HIS A 45 -39.13 -32.51 -5.58
CA HIS A 45 -40.46 -31.93 -5.71
C HIS A 45 -41.35 -32.76 -6.66
N THR A 46 -42.59 -32.99 -6.25
CA THR A 46 -43.70 -33.36 -7.12
C THR A 46 -44.47 -32.09 -7.50
N PRO A 47 -45.35 -32.12 -8.53
CA PRO A 47 -46.22 -30.98 -8.83
C PRO A 47 -46.99 -30.49 -7.58
N ASP A 48 -47.46 -31.42 -6.75
CA ASP A 48 -48.21 -31.11 -5.52
C ASP A 48 -47.33 -30.47 -4.44
N THR A 49 -46.12 -30.98 -4.20
CA THR A 49 -45.24 -30.39 -3.18
C THR A 49 -44.68 -29.05 -3.63
N LEU A 50 -44.45 -28.85 -4.93
CA LEU A 50 -44.01 -27.56 -5.47
C LEU A 50 -45.11 -26.49 -5.34
N ALA A 51 -46.36 -26.85 -5.66
CA ALA A 51 -47.51 -25.95 -5.51
C ALA A 51 -47.77 -25.58 -4.04
N ALA A 52 -47.56 -26.51 -3.10
CA ALA A 52 -47.78 -26.28 -1.68
C ALA A 52 -46.77 -25.29 -1.05
N CYS A 53 -45.53 -25.25 -1.54
CA CYS A 53 -44.46 -24.45 -0.94
C CYS A 53 -44.46 -22.97 -1.35
N SER A 54 -45.27 -22.55 -2.34
CA SER A 54 -45.38 -21.14 -2.80
C SER A 54 -44.04 -20.44 -3.08
N VAL A 55 -43.02 -21.21 -3.50
CA VAL A 55 -41.66 -20.72 -3.77
C VAL A 55 -41.56 -20.11 -5.17
N THR A 56 -40.83 -19.00 -5.28
CA THR A 56 -40.50 -18.38 -6.57
C THR A 56 -39.48 -19.23 -7.34
N GLY A 57 -39.70 -19.40 -8.65
CA GLY A 57 -38.83 -20.21 -9.51
C GLY A 57 -39.35 -21.62 -9.73
N THR A 58 -38.47 -22.54 -10.13
CA THR A 58 -38.81 -23.96 -10.36
C THR A 58 -37.77 -24.90 -9.71
N PRO A 59 -37.62 -24.83 -8.37
CA PRO A 59 -36.70 -25.72 -7.65
C PRO A 59 -37.09 -27.18 -7.85
N THR A 60 -36.08 -28.05 -7.83
CA THR A 60 -36.26 -29.48 -8.06
C THR A 60 -36.28 -30.32 -6.80
N HIS A 61 -35.63 -29.84 -5.73
CA HIS A 61 -35.46 -30.57 -4.49
C HIS A 61 -35.69 -29.65 -3.29
N PHE A 62 -36.07 -30.23 -2.16
CA PHE A 62 -36.29 -29.50 -0.92
C PHE A 62 -35.98 -30.34 0.32
N ALA A 63 -35.68 -29.65 1.42
CA ALA A 63 -35.63 -30.20 2.76
C ALA A 63 -36.50 -29.34 3.69
N MET A 64 -37.41 -29.96 4.43
CA MET A 64 -38.32 -29.24 5.32
C MET A 64 -37.73 -29.03 6.70
N GLN A 65 -38.16 -27.95 7.38
CA GLN A 65 -37.86 -27.68 8.78
C GLN A 65 -36.36 -27.75 9.10
N VAL A 66 -35.52 -27.28 8.19
CA VAL A 66 -34.08 -27.21 8.38
C VAL A 66 -33.78 -26.07 9.35
N ALA A 67 -33.05 -26.38 10.42
CA ALA A 67 -32.65 -25.38 11.39
C ALA A 67 -31.48 -24.55 10.85
N VAL A 68 -31.75 -23.31 10.46
CA VAL A 68 -30.77 -22.34 9.97
C VAL A 68 -30.58 -21.20 10.97
N GLN A 69 -29.43 -20.55 10.93
CA GLN A 69 -29.07 -19.43 11.80
C GLN A 69 -29.67 -18.14 11.26
N THR A 70 -30.08 -17.27 12.17
CA THR A 70 -30.73 -15.98 11.84
C THR A 70 -29.85 -14.77 12.13
N ASP A 71 -28.65 -14.99 12.64
CA ASP A 71 -27.74 -13.96 13.12
C ASP A 71 -26.32 -14.11 12.57
N ALA A 72 -26.00 -15.20 11.85
CA ALA A 72 -24.75 -15.35 11.11
C ALA A 72 -24.97 -15.96 9.71
N PRO A 73 -24.12 -15.59 8.72
CA PRO A 73 -24.04 -16.27 7.44
C PRO A 73 -23.59 -17.72 7.63
N GLN A 74 -24.12 -18.63 6.82
CA GLN A 74 -23.78 -20.05 6.84
C GLN A 74 -23.43 -20.55 5.45
N PHE A 75 -22.29 -21.23 5.33
CA PHE A 75 -22.01 -22.03 4.14
C PHE A 75 -22.78 -23.35 4.23
N ILE A 76 -23.70 -23.58 3.29
CA ILE A 76 -24.46 -24.83 3.20
C ILE A 76 -24.19 -25.50 1.86
N TYR A 77 -24.19 -26.83 1.84
CA TYR A 77 -23.77 -27.56 0.66
C TYR A 77 -24.51 -28.89 0.49
N VAL A 78 -24.56 -29.35 -0.75
CA VAL A 78 -25.29 -30.55 -1.16
C VAL A 78 -24.31 -31.55 -1.76
N THR A 79 -24.33 -32.79 -1.28
CA THR A 79 -23.48 -33.87 -1.79
C THR A 79 -24.28 -35.09 -2.23
N VAL A 80 -23.65 -35.90 -3.07
CA VAL A 80 -24.06 -37.28 -3.36
C VAL A 80 -23.13 -38.23 -2.59
N PRO A 81 -23.65 -39.24 -1.87
CA PRO A 81 -22.85 -40.24 -1.18
C PRO A 81 -21.88 -41.00 -2.11
N PRO A 82 -20.76 -41.50 -1.59
CA PRO A 82 -19.83 -42.29 -2.39
C PRO A 82 -20.47 -43.59 -2.91
N LYS A 83 -20.26 -43.89 -4.20
CA LYS A 83 -20.79 -45.10 -4.85
C LYS A 83 -19.99 -46.37 -4.59
N VAL A 84 -18.81 -46.23 -3.98
CA VAL A 84 -17.90 -47.34 -3.65
C VAL A 84 -17.47 -47.28 -2.18
N PRO A 85 -17.19 -48.41 -1.52
CA PRO A 85 -16.63 -48.42 -0.17
C PRO A 85 -15.33 -47.60 -0.10
N ASN A 86 -15.19 -46.76 0.93
CA ASN A 86 -14.07 -45.83 1.11
C ASN A 86 -13.92 -44.75 0.01
N GLY A 87 -14.94 -44.56 -0.83
CA GLY A 87 -14.98 -43.44 -1.78
C GLY A 87 -15.31 -42.10 -1.11
N PHE A 88 -15.16 -41.01 -1.85
CA PHE A 88 -15.48 -39.66 -1.38
C PHE A 88 -16.87 -39.19 -1.84
N PRO A 89 -17.57 -38.38 -1.03
CA PRO A 89 -18.79 -37.72 -1.48
C PRO A 89 -18.51 -36.78 -2.66
N THR A 90 -19.48 -36.65 -3.57
CA THR A 90 -19.39 -35.73 -4.72
C THR A 90 -20.15 -34.45 -4.40
N LEU A 91 -19.50 -33.29 -4.52
CA LEU A 91 -20.15 -32.00 -4.31
C LEU A 91 -21.06 -31.64 -5.49
N SER A 92 -22.32 -31.34 -5.19
CA SER A 92 -23.33 -31.03 -6.20
C SER A 92 -23.70 -29.56 -6.23
N SER A 93 -23.91 -28.93 -5.07
CA SER A 93 -24.28 -27.51 -4.98
C SER A 93 -23.75 -26.91 -3.68
N VAL A 94 -23.56 -25.59 -3.66
CA VAL A 94 -23.17 -24.80 -2.48
C VAL A 94 -23.92 -23.47 -2.50
N CYS A 95 -24.15 -22.86 -1.34
CA CYS A 95 -24.64 -21.49 -1.23
C CYS A 95 -24.28 -20.88 0.15
N ILE A 96 -24.38 -19.55 0.23
CA ILE A 96 -24.27 -18.81 1.50
C ILE A 96 -25.67 -18.41 1.95
N HIS A 97 -26.17 -19.02 3.02
CA HIS A 97 -27.43 -18.65 3.65
C HIS A 97 -27.23 -17.46 4.59
N THR A 98 -28.16 -16.50 4.57
CA THR A 98 -28.23 -15.40 5.54
C THR A 98 -29.66 -15.26 6.07
N ALA A 99 -29.85 -14.48 7.16
CA ALA A 99 -31.12 -14.38 7.87
C ALA A 99 -32.35 -14.02 7.00
N ASP A 100 -32.16 -13.15 6.01
CA ASP A 100 -33.22 -12.64 5.13
C ASP A 100 -33.36 -13.42 3.82
N ASP A 101 -32.63 -14.53 3.68
CA ASP A 101 -32.65 -15.36 2.50
C ASP A 101 -34.01 -16.05 2.30
N ALA A 102 -34.52 -16.04 1.07
CA ALA A 102 -35.75 -16.74 0.70
C ALA A 102 -35.66 -18.26 0.85
N GLY A 103 -34.45 -18.82 0.99
CA GLY A 103 -34.22 -20.25 1.18
C GLY A 103 -34.38 -21.06 -0.11
N SER A 104 -34.20 -20.43 -1.27
CA SER A 104 -34.29 -21.09 -2.58
C SER A 104 -33.04 -20.79 -3.40
N TYR A 105 -32.33 -21.84 -3.79
CA TYR A 105 -30.98 -21.76 -4.36
C TYR A 105 -30.90 -22.32 -5.77
N ALA A 106 -30.16 -21.63 -6.63
CA ALA A 106 -29.89 -22.02 -8.01
C ALA A 106 -28.39 -21.91 -8.34
N VAL A 107 -28.03 -22.10 -9.62
CA VAL A 107 -26.64 -22.02 -10.09
C VAL A 107 -25.99 -20.65 -9.80
N ASP A 108 -26.77 -19.57 -9.78
CA ASP A 108 -26.27 -18.25 -9.41
C ASP A 108 -25.77 -18.18 -7.97
N ASP A 109 -26.38 -18.94 -7.06
CA ASP A 109 -25.95 -18.98 -5.66
C ASP A 109 -24.68 -19.82 -5.46
N VAL A 110 -24.43 -20.78 -6.37
CA VAL A 110 -23.13 -21.45 -6.47
C VAL A 110 -22.06 -20.45 -6.91
N ALA A 111 -22.34 -19.66 -7.95
CA ALA A 111 -21.43 -18.62 -8.43
C ALA A 111 -21.13 -17.58 -7.33
N LYS A 112 -22.18 -17.09 -6.64
CA LYS A 112 -22.02 -16.17 -5.50
C LYS A 112 -21.18 -16.78 -4.39
N ALA A 113 -21.42 -18.04 -4.01
CA ALA A 113 -20.66 -18.71 -2.97
C ALA A 113 -19.18 -18.87 -3.35
N VAL A 114 -18.87 -19.28 -4.58
CA VAL A 114 -17.47 -19.39 -5.05
C VAL A 114 -16.73 -18.05 -4.94
N VAL A 115 -17.39 -16.95 -5.33
CA VAL A 115 -16.81 -15.60 -5.22
C VAL A 115 -16.72 -15.16 -3.75
N PHE A 116 -17.77 -15.36 -2.96
CA PHE A 116 -17.83 -14.97 -1.55
C PHE A 116 -16.81 -15.69 -0.68
N MET A 117 -16.43 -16.93 -1.04
CA MET A 117 -15.39 -17.71 -0.35
C MET A 117 -13.96 -17.14 -0.53
N ASN A 118 -13.77 -16.11 -1.36
CA ASN A 118 -12.55 -15.32 -1.33
C ASN A 118 -12.44 -14.66 0.05
N PRO A 119 -11.37 -14.90 0.84
CA PRO A 119 -11.20 -14.33 2.18
C PRO A 119 -11.32 -12.79 2.26
N SER A 120 -11.10 -12.11 1.14
CA SER A 120 -11.23 -10.65 1.06
C SER A 120 -12.64 -10.16 0.69
N LEU A 121 -13.56 -11.08 0.43
CA LEU A 121 -15.00 -10.84 0.26
C LEU A 121 -15.82 -11.47 1.39
N THR A 122 -15.39 -12.59 1.96
CA THR A 122 -16.04 -13.24 3.10
C THR A 122 -16.33 -12.28 4.25
N MET A 123 -17.55 -12.35 4.77
CA MET A 123 -17.96 -11.71 6.03
C MET A 123 -18.65 -12.72 6.92
N LEU A 124 -18.43 -12.63 8.22
CA LEU A 124 -18.97 -13.57 9.23
C LEU A 124 -20.13 -12.96 10.03
N THR A 125 -20.50 -11.71 9.79
CA THR A 125 -21.66 -11.06 10.41
C THR A 125 -22.75 -10.80 9.36
N THR A 126 -24.01 -10.96 9.76
CA THR A 126 -25.15 -11.01 8.81
C THR A 126 -25.27 -9.77 7.94
N ALA A 127 -25.35 -8.57 8.53
CA ALA A 127 -25.54 -7.34 7.75
C ALA A 127 -24.37 -7.07 6.77
N PRO A 128 -23.09 -7.12 7.19
CA PRO A 128 -21.98 -7.01 6.25
C PRO A 128 -21.97 -8.09 5.17
N ALA A 129 -22.30 -9.35 5.51
CA ALA A 129 -22.37 -10.43 4.53
C ALA A 129 -23.47 -10.21 3.49
N GLN A 130 -24.65 -9.73 3.90
CA GLN A 130 -25.73 -9.36 2.98
C GLN A 130 -25.34 -8.23 2.04
N THR A 131 -24.69 -7.19 2.55
CA THR A 131 -24.15 -6.10 1.72
C THR A 131 -23.17 -6.64 0.67
N VAL A 132 -22.20 -7.47 1.08
CA VAL A 132 -21.22 -8.04 0.15
C VAL A 132 -21.88 -8.98 -0.87
N LEU A 133 -22.77 -9.88 -0.44
CA LEU A 133 -23.52 -10.76 -1.35
C LEU A 133 -24.40 -9.98 -2.32
N GLY A 134 -24.94 -8.82 -1.90
CA GLY A 134 -25.65 -7.89 -2.78
C GLY A 134 -24.76 -7.32 -3.87
N TYR A 135 -23.55 -6.88 -3.54
CA TYR A 135 -22.57 -6.43 -4.55
C TYR A 135 -22.14 -7.54 -5.51
N ILE A 136 -21.91 -8.75 -5.01
CA ILE A 136 -21.59 -9.92 -5.86
C ILE A 136 -22.77 -10.25 -6.78
N GLY A 137 -23.99 -10.26 -6.24
CA GLY A 137 -25.22 -10.59 -6.99
C GLY A 137 -25.58 -9.57 -8.07
N ASN A 138 -25.32 -8.28 -7.84
CA ASN A 138 -25.56 -7.21 -8.81
C ASN A 138 -24.41 -7.02 -9.82
N ASN A 139 -23.39 -7.87 -9.76
CA ASN A 139 -22.25 -7.80 -10.66
C ASN A 139 -22.58 -8.42 -12.02
N ASN A 140 -22.50 -7.62 -13.09
CA ASN A 140 -22.76 -8.09 -14.45
C ASN A 140 -21.83 -9.21 -14.93
N ASN A 141 -20.68 -9.42 -14.27
CA ASN A 141 -19.75 -10.51 -14.56
C ASN A 141 -20.06 -11.81 -13.79
N LEU A 142 -21.14 -11.84 -13.00
CA LEU A 142 -21.60 -13.07 -12.34
C LEU A 142 -22.31 -14.01 -13.32
N GLU A 143 -23.13 -13.49 -14.24
CA GLU A 143 -23.89 -14.29 -15.21
C GLU A 143 -22.99 -15.19 -16.10
N PRO A 144 -21.86 -14.70 -16.66
CA PRO A 144 -20.91 -15.57 -17.37
C PRO A 144 -20.35 -16.71 -16.51
N LEU A 145 -20.11 -16.47 -15.22
CA LEU A 145 -19.63 -17.49 -14.29
C LEU A 145 -20.72 -18.54 -14.04
N SER A 146 -21.96 -18.12 -13.77
CA SER A 146 -23.12 -19.01 -13.61
C SER A 146 -23.35 -19.88 -14.84
N PHE A 147 -23.28 -19.29 -16.04
CA PHE A 147 -23.42 -20.01 -17.30
C PHE A 147 -22.35 -21.08 -17.46
N LEU A 148 -21.10 -20.77 -17.11
CA LEU A 148 -19.99 -21.71 -17.18
C LEU A 148 -20.17 -22.88 -16.19
N ILE A 149 -20.60 -22.59 -14.96
CA ILE A 149 -20.93 -23.63 -13.96
C ILE A 149 -22.02 -24.56 -14.50
N SER A 150 -23.11 -23.98 -15.03
CA SER A 150 -24.19 -24.77 -15.62
C SER A 150 -23.74 -25.61 -16.82
N THR A 151 -22.80 -25.11 -17.62
CA THR A 151 -22.28 -25.82 -18.80
C THR A 151 -21.42 -27.02 -18.41
N LEU A 152 -20.62 -26.88 -17.34
CA LEU A 152 -19.80 -27.97 -16.81
C LEU A 152 -20.66 -29.04 -16.10
N GLY A 153 -21.86 -28.67 -15.64
CA GLY A 153 -22.74 -29.55 -14.88
C GLY A 153 -22.01 -30.14 -13.68
N SER A 154 -22.09 -31.45 -13.45
CA SER A 154 -21.39 -32.11 -12.33
C SER A 154 -19.85 -32.04 -12.37
N ALA A 155 -19.24 -31.58 -13.46
CA ALA A 155 -17.79 -31.44 -13.58
C ALA A 155 -17.25 -30.07 -13.11
N TRP A 156 -18.12 -29.16 -12.65
CA TRP A 156 -17.73 -27.83 -12.16
C TRP A 156 -16.76 -27.90 -10.97
N CYS A 157 -16.84 -28.97 -10.19
CA CYS A 157 -15.98 -29.27 -9.06
C CYS A 157 -15.71 -30.79 -8.99
N GLN A 158 -14.49 -31.17 -8.62
CA GLN A 158 -14.06 -32.56 -8.49
C GLN A 158 -13.63 -32.88 -7.07
N THR A 159 -13.92 -34.08 -6.58
CA THR A 159 -13.42 -34.54 -5.29
C THR A 159 -12.08 -35.27 -5.46
N VAL A 160 -11.06 -34.86 -4.72
CA VAL A 160 -9.69 -35.38 -4.82
C VAL A 160 -9.18 -35.83 -3.45
N GLY A 161 -8.62 -37.04 -3.37
CA GLY A 161 -7.99 -37.55 -2.15
C GLY A 161 -6.68 -36.80 -1.84
N VAL A 162 -6.47 -36.45 -0.57
CA VAL A 162 -5.25 -35.77 -0.10
C VAL A 162 -4.12 -36.78 -0.01
N VAL A 163 -2.99 -36.44 -0.64
CA VAL A 163 -1.75 -37.24 -0.63
C VAL A 163 -0.58 -36.42 -0.09
N ASP A 164 0.38 -37.10 0.51
CA ASP A 164 1.62 -36.50 1.01
C ASP A 164 2.63 -36.21 -0.12
N ALA A 165 3.81 -35.70 0.24
CA ALA A 165 4.87 -35.40 -0.72
C ALA A 165 5.43 -36.62 -1.47
N ALA A 166 5.23 -37.83 -0.93
CA ALA A 166 5.59 -39.10 -1.56
C ALA A 166 4.44 -39.72 -2.38
N GLY A 167 3.31 -39.01 -2.50
CA GLY A 167 2.12 -39.47 -3.22
C GLY A 167 1.30 -40.51 -2.45
N GLN A 168 1.56 -40.71 -1.15
CA GLN A 168 0.80 -41.65 -0.33
C GLN A 168 -0.47 -41.00 0.24
N PRO A 169 -1.58 -41.76 0.38
CA PRO A 169 -2.80 -41.27 1.03
C PRO A 169 -2.55 -40.72 2.44
N VAL A 170 -2.99 -39.49 2.70
CA VAL A 170 -2.99 -38.94 4.07
C VAL A 170 -4.23 -39.44 4.79
N LEU A 171 -4.03 -40.22 5.85
CA LEU A 171 -5.10 -40.93 6.56
C LEU A 171 -5.54 -40.19 7.83
N LYS A 172 -6.83 -40.25 8.10
CA LYS A 172 -7.47 -39.87 9.35
C LYS A 172 -7.18 -40.90 10.45
N PRO A 173 -7.39 -40.56 11.74
CA PRO A 173 -7.27 -41.53 12.84
C PRO A 173 -8.14 -42.78 12.67
N ASN A 174 -9.28 -42.68 11.98
CA ASN A 174 -10.17 -43.80 11.68
C ASN A 174 -9.76 -44.66 10.46
N GLY A 175 -8.61 -44.36 9.83
CA GLY A 175 -8.07 -45.09 8.68
C GLY A 175 -8.63 -44.67 7.31
N THR A 176 -9.61 -43.75 7.25
CA THR A 176 -10.10 -43.19 5.97
C THR A 176 -9.19 -42.07 5.47
N GLN A 177 -9.18 -41.80 4.16
CA GLN A 177 -8.32 -40.75 3.58
C GLN A 177 -8.99 -39.36 3.70
N PHE A 178 -8.18 -38.32 3.95
CA PHE A 178 -8.63 -36.92 3.78
C PHE A 178 -8.92 -36.62 2.30
N TYR A 179 -9.82 -35.68 2.01
CA TYR A 179 -10.14 -35.27 0.64
C TYR A 179 -10.40 -33.76 0.54
N THR A 180 -10.36 -33.21 -0.67
CA THR A 180 -10.68 -31.81 -0.99
C THR A 180 -11.56 -31.71 -2.22
N TYR A 181 -12.29 -30.60 -2.33
CA TYR A 181 -13.06 -30.24 -3.51
C TYR A 181 -12.23 -29.28 -4.37
N ASP A 182 -11.94 -29.65 -5.60
CA ASP A 182 -11.19 -28.85 -6.55
C ASP A 182 -12.11 -28.21 -7.58
N LEU A 183 -12.18 -26.87 -7.58
CA LEU A 183 -12.87 -26.11 -8.62
C LEU A 183 -12.23 -26.38 -9.99
N HIS A 184 -13.06 -26.50 -11.03
CA HIS A 184 -12.58 -26.62 -12.39
C HIS A 184 -11.76 -25.38 -12.80
N PRO A 185 -10.63 -25.51 -13.53
CA PRO A 185 -9.75 -24.39 -13.84
C PRO A 185 -10.44 -23.17 -14.47
N SER A 186 -11.40 -23.40 -15.37
CA SER A 186 -12.15 -22.32 -16.01
C SER A 186 -13.06 -21.54 -15.03
N ILE A 187 -13.57 -22.19 -13.97
CA ILE A 187 -14.35 -21.52 -12.91
C ILE A 187 -13.45 -20.60 -12.11
N ILE A 188 -12.24 -21.06 -11.80
CA ILE A 188 -11.24 -20.24 -11.08
C ILE A 188 -10.92 -18.99 -11.92
N THR A 189 -10.61 -19.16 -13.21
CA THR A 189 -10.35 -18.03 -14.10
C THR A 189 -11.53 -17.07 -14.22
N ALA A 190 -12.75 -17.59 -14.41
CA ALA A 190 -13.95 -16.78 -14.57
C ALA A 190 -14.36 -16.03 -13.29
N SER A 191 -14.01 -16.56 -12.11
CA SER A 191 -14.34 -15.93 -10.81
C SER A 191 -13.57 -14.65 -10.50
N ALA A 192 -12.41 -14.44 -11.14
CA ALA A 192 -11.52 -13.32 -10.82
C ALA A 192 -12.10 -11.94 -11.16
N MET A 193 -12.90 -11.82 -12.22
CA MET A 193 -13.50 -10.54 -12.61
C MET A 193 -14.65 -10.12 -11.68
N PRO A 194 -15.66 -10.95 -11.39
CA PRO A 194 -16.72 -10.58 -10.45
C PRO A 194 -16.16 -10.36 -9.03
N SER A 195 -15.13 -11.10 -8.62
CA SER A 195 -14.46 -10.90 -7.34
C SER A 195 -13.80 -9.51 -7.24
N ARG A 196 -12.97 -9.13 -8.22
CA ARG A 196 -12.31 -7.81 -8.26
C ARG A 196 -13.27 -6.62 -8.26
N GLN A 197 -14.32 -6.68 -9.06
CA GLN A 197 -15.31 -5.59 -9.13
C GLN A 197 -16.13 -5.45 -7.85
N SER A 198 -16.59 -6.57 -7.28
CA SER A 198 -17.34 -6.56 -6.02
C SER A 198 -16.49 -6.00 -4.89
N LYS A 199 -15.20 -6.37 -4.88
CA LYS A 199 -14.21 -5.85 -3.93
C LYS A 199 -14.05 -4.34 -4.00
N ALA A 200 -13.82 -3.75 -5.18
CA ALA A 200 -13.65 -2.30 -5.33
C ALA A 200 -14.83 -1.50 -4.74
N LEU A 201 -16.05 -2.05 -4.86
CA LEU A 201 -17.26 -1.45 -4.30
C LEU A 201 -17.33 -1.58 -2.77
N ILE A 202 -17.11 -2.77 -2.20
CA ILE A 202 -17.24 -2.98 -0.75
C ILE A 202 -16.17 -2.24 0.06
N TYR A 203 -14.98 -2.00 -0.51
CA TYR A 203 -13.89 -1.24 0.13
C TYR A 203 -14.06 0.28 0.02
N SER A 204 -15.19 0.74 -0.52
CA SER A 204 -15.64 2.13 -0.54
C SER A 204 -17.05 2.32 0.04
N ASP A 205 -17.73 1.24 0.45
CA ASP A 205 -19.07 1.32 1.03
C ASP A 205 -19.01 1.83 2.47
N ALA A 206 -19.70 2.95 2.74
CA ALA A 206 -19.80 3.56 4.05
C ALA A 206 -20.41 2.61 5.12
N ALA A 207 -21.31 1.71 4.74
CA ALA A 207 -21.89 0.70 5.64
C ALA A 207 -20.87 -0.36 6.09
N LEU A 208 -19.75 -0.50 5.36
CA LEU A 208 -18.67 -1.43 5.68
C LEU A 208 -17.44 -0.72 6.30
N GLN A 209 -17.49 0.60 6.49
CA GLN A 209 -16.41 1.34 7.14
C GLN A 209 -16.26 0.91 8.61
N GLY A 210 -15.02 0.70 9.07
CA GLY A 210 -14.72 0.17 10.41
C GLY A 210 -14.93 -1.34 10.57
N THR A 211 -15.46 -2.00 9.54
CA THR A 211 -15.77 -3.44 9.53
C THR A 211 -15.02 -4.18 8.41
N ARG A 212 -14.82 -3.55 7.25
CA ARG A 212 -14.04 -4.10 6.14
C ARG A 212 -12.84 -3.25 5.77
N TRP A 213 -12.98 -1.96 5.99
CA TRP A 213 -12.00 -0.97 5.61
C TRP A 213 -12.04 0.19 6.58
N THR A 214 -10.87 0.77 6.84
CA THR A 214 -10.71 1.98 7.65
C THR A 214 -9.88 2.99 6.88
N VAL A 215 -10.11 4.28 7.17
CA VAL A 215 -9.24 5.35 6.71
C VAL A 215 -8.19 5.59 7.77
N LEU A 216 -6.93 5.34 7.41
CA LEU A 216 -5.80 5.81 8.20
C LEU A 216 -5.30 7.13 7.59
N PRO A 217 -5.60 8.29 8.21
CA PRO A 217 -5.09 9.55 7.70
C PRO A 217 -3.57 9.58 7.83
N GLY A 218 -2.91 9.95 6.73
CA GLY A 218 -1.48 10.20 6.70
C GLY A 218 -1.12 11.56 7.29
N VAL A 219 0.18 11.73 7.52
CA VAL A 219 0.80 13.03 7.81
C VAL A 219 1.87 13.27 6.75
N SER A 220 1.67 14.23 5.86
CA SER A 220 2.70 14.67 4.90
C SER A 220 3.55 15.81 5.43
N VAL A 221 2.99 16.62 6.33
CA VAL A 221 3.61 17.80 6.90
C VAL A 221 3.22 17.97 8.37
N LEU A 222 4.18 18.38 9.20
CA LEU A 222 3.97 18.74 10.60
C LEU A 222 3.95 20.26 10.74
N ASP A 223 2.85 20.79 11.28
CA ASP A 223 2.70 22.22 11.55
C ASP A 223 3.32 22.57 12.93
N MET A 224 4.42 23.32 12.89
CA MET A 224 5.15 23.78 14.07
C MET A 224 4.40 24.88 14.82
N ASN A 225 3.41 25.54 14.21
CA ASN A 225 2.54 26.49 14.91
C ASN A 225 1.68 25.78 15.97
N ALA A 226 1.16 24.59 15.66
CA ALA A 226 0.29 23.83 16.56
C ALA A 226 1.05 23.30 17.79
N GLN A 227 2.30 22.84 17.62
CA GLN A 227 3.11 22.30 18.72
C GLN A 227 3.47 23.35 19.78
N ASN A 228 3.59 24.62 19.40
CA ASN A 228 3.81 25.72 20.35
C ASN A 228 2.54 26.10 21.14
N THR A 229 1.35 25.62 20.76
CA THR A 229 0.09 25.86 21.49
C THR A 229 -0.29 24.73 22.45
N THR A 230 0.27 23.52 22.28
CA THR A 230 0.04 22.37 23.16
C THR A 230 1.00 22.28 24.35
N ALA A 231 1.56 23.42 24.79
CA ALA A 231 2.14 23.55 26.12
C ALA A 231 1.07 23.54 27.24
N GLU A 232 -0.04 22.82 27.05
CA GLU A 232 -0.75 22.26 28.18
C GLU A 232 0.08 21.09 28.68
N ALA A 233 0.74 21.31 29.82
CA ALA A 233 1.32 20.26 30.63
C ALA A 233 0.43 19.02 30.58
N TRP A 234 1.02 17.85 30.28
CA TRP A 234 0.38 16.56 30.44
C TRP A 234 -0.56 16.60 31.65
N PRO A 235 -1.85 16.21 31.51
CA PRO A 235 -2.77 16.29 32.62
C PRO A 235 -2.17 15.51 33.79
N ARG A 236 -1.79 16.24 34.84
CA ARG A 236 -1.37 15.66 36.11
C ARG A 236 -2.49 14.72 36.55
N ALA A 237 -2.33 13.43 36.30
CA ALA A 237 -3.11 12.43 37.01
C ALA A 237 -2.88 12.69 38.49
N LYS A 238 -3.94 13.11 39.21
CA LYS A 238 -3.89 13.20 40.67
C LYS A 238 -3.54 11.81 41.18
N PRO A 239 -2.44 11.63 41.93
CA PRO A 239 -2.13 10.33 42.49
C PRO A 239 -3.12 10.05 43.62
N ALA A 240 -4.00 9.07 43.41
CA ALA A 240 -4.69 8.41 44.50
C ALA A 240 -3.75 7.34 45.08
N GLY A 241 -2.86 7.74 45.99
CA GLY A 241 -1.96 6.83 46.71
C GLY A 241 -0.85 7.57 47.47
N PRO A 242 -0.36 7.05 48.61
CA PRO A 242 0.57 7.79 49.46
C PRO A 242 1.97 7.84 48.84
N ALA A 243 2.47 9.05 48.62
CA ALA A 243 3.88 9.44 48.47
C ALA A 243 4.76 8.53 47.58
N GLY A 244 4.34 8.27 46.34
CA GLY A 244 5.26 7.88 45.27
C GLY A 244 5.99 9.12 44.73
N ARG A 245 7.31 9.01 44.54
CA ARG A 245 8.18 10.04 43.97
C ARG A 245 7.53 10.75 42.77
N GLN A 246 7.68 12.08 42.69
CA GLN A 246 7.44 12.82 41.45
C GLN A 246 8.14 12.10 40.28
N PRO A 247 7.51 11.98 39.09
CA PRO A 247 8.26 11.62 37.89
C PRO A 247 9.39 12.64 37.77
N PRO A 248 10.66 12.21 37.64
CA PRO A 248 11.71 13.15 37.30
C PRO A 248 11.29 13.82 36.00
N GLY A 249 11.13 15.14 36.04
CA GLY A 249 11.16 15.91 34.80
C GLY A 249 12.46 15.57 34.08
N ASN A 250 12.32 15.16 32.82
CA ASN A 250 13.35 14.99 31.80
C ASN A 250 14.59 15.85 32.11
N ARG A 251 15.61 15.25 32.72
CA ARG A 251 16.95 15.83 32.71
C ARG A 251 17.60 15.26 31.45
N ASP A 252 18.01 16.16 30.55
CA ASP A 252 18.83 15.95 29.35
C ASP A 252 18.13 16.01 27.98
N GLY A 253 16.84 16.34 27.91
CA GLY A 253 16.22 16.78 26.63
C GLY A 253 16.08 15.69 25.56
N TYR A 254 16.02 14.41 25.96
CA TYR A 254 15.74 13.33 25.04
C TYR A 254 14.23 13.19 24.81
N HIS A 255 13.84 13.31 23.55
CA HIS A 255 12.50 13.02 23.06
C HIS A 255 12.66 12.01 21.92
N VAL A 256 11.72 11.07 21.75
CA VAL A 256 11.79 10.03 20.71
C VAL A 256 10.52 10.11 19.89
N ALA A 257 10.67 10.25 18.58
CA ALA A 257 9.58 10.29 17.62
C ALA A 257 9.75 9.17 16.59
N VAL A 258 8.64 8.66 16.06
CA VAL A 258 8.67 7.69 14.96
C VAL A 258 9.01 8.43 13.68
N GLN A 259 10.08 8.00 13.01
CA GLN A 259 10.36 8.39 11.65
C GLN A 259 9.30 7.74 10.75
N ASP A 260 8.63 8.55 9.95
CA ASP A 260 7.78 8.01 8.89
C ASP A 260 8.69 7.31 7.84
N GLY A 261 8.55 6.01 7.65
CA GLY A 261 9.50 5.18 6.88
C GLY A 261 9.21 5.14 5.38
N GLY A 262 8.14 5.78 4.92
CA GLY A 262 7.57 5.55 3.59
C GLY A 262 6.28 4.72 3.70
N PRO A 263 5.96 3.88 2.70
CA PRO A 263 4.74 3.07 2.76
C PRO A 263 4.77 2.13 3.96
N ASN A 264 3.77 2.26 4.84
CA ASN A 264 3.70 1.45 6.06
C ASN A 264 2.74 0.25 5.93
N TYR A 265 2.11 0.07 4.76
CA TYR A 265 1.27 -1.09 4.43
C TYR A 265 0.20 -1.38 5.51
N GLY A 266 -0.55 -0.35 5.89
CA GLY A 266 -1.59 -0.44 6.92
C GLY A 266 -1.08 -0.57 8.36
N LEU A 267 0.23 -0.46 8.60
CA LEU A 267 0.82 -0.45 9.93
C LEU A 267 1.16 0.98 10.37
N SER A 268 1.17 1.21 11.68
CA SER A 268 1.75 2.44 12.24
C SER A 268 2.35 2.18 13.61
N VAL A 269 3.41 2.90 13.94
CA VAL A 269 3.99 2.93 15.28
C VAL A 269 3.80 4.33 15.86
N ALA A 270 3.49 4.42 17.15
CA ALA A 270 3.41 5.68 17.88
C ALA A 270 4.08 5.53 19.25
N VAL A 271 4.96 6.47 19.62
CA VAL A 271 5.50 6.56 20.99
C VAL A 271 4.44 7.18 21.88
N LYS A 272 4.07 6.49 22.97
CA LYS A 272 3.09 6.95 23.96
C LYS A 272 3.75 7.75 25.08
N SER A 273 4.84 7.21 25.62
CA SER A 273 5.58 7.83 26.70
C SER A 273 7.02 7.36 26.76
N LEU A 274 7.86 8.21 27.35
CA LEU A 274 9.21 7.90 27.78
C LEU A 274 9.25 8.05 29.29
N SER A 275 9.84 7.07 29.97
CA SER A 275 10.04 7.10 31.42
C SER A 275 11.41 6.55 31.78
N GLU A 276 11.81 6.68 33.04
CA GLU A 276 13.03 6.06 33.55
C GLU A 276 12.68 4.97 34.57
N ASN A 277 13.37 3.83 34.47
CA ASN A 277 13.30 2.77 35.45
C ASN A 277 14.70 2.23 35.74
N ASN A 278 15.16 2.35 36.99
CA ASN A 278 16.47 1.90 37.45
C ASN A 278 17.67 2.43 36.62
N GLY A 279 17.57 3.65 36.10
CA GLY A 279 18.60 4.28 35.28
C GLY A 279 18.53 3.94 33.79
N ASN A 280 17.53 3.17 33.36
CA ASN A 280 17.29 2.85 31.96
C ASN A 280 16.14 3.69 31.43
N ILE A 281 16.24 4.18 30.20
CA ILE A 281 15.12 4.79 29.47
C ILE A 281 14.15 3.67 29.09
N VAL A 282 12.90 3.80 29.50
CA VAL A 282 11.78 2.92 29.16
C VAL A 282 10.89 3.61 28.15
N ILE A 283 10.56 2.88 27.09
CA ILE A 283 9.71 3.34 25.99
C ILE A 283 8.39 2.58 26.06
N ASP A 284 7.29 3.33 26.04
CA ASP A 284 5.97 2.81 25.75
C ASP A 284 5.62 3.18 24.31
N LEU A 285 5.34 2.18 23.49
CA LEU A 285 4.90 2.37 22.11
C LEU A 285 3.62 1.61 21.81
N THR A 286 2.83 2.10 20.87
CA THR A 286 1.71 1.38 20.28
C THR A 286 2.05 1.02 18.85
N VAL A 287 1.85 -0.24 18.48
CA VAL A 287 1.81 -0.66 17.08
C VAL A 287 0.36 -0.93 16.72
N SER A 288 -0.08 -0.32 15.62
CA SER A 288 -1.42 -0.46 15.06
C SER A 288 -1.37 -1.18 13.72
N ASN A 289 -2.40 -1.97 13.44
CA ASN A 289 -2.60 -2.67 12.18
C ASN A 289 -4.03 -2.45 11.68
N SER A 290 -4.15 -2.04 10.41
CA SER A 290 -5.42 -1.83 9.71
C SER A 290 -5.69 -2.84 8.61
N TYR A 291 -4.76 -3.77 8.37
CA TYR A 291 -4.93 -4.82 7.37
C TYR A 291 -5.41 -6.12 8.03
N ILE A 292 -6.03 -6.98 7.22
CA ILE A 292 -6.42 -8.34 7.60
C ILE A 292 -5.21 -9.28 7.63
N ARG A 293 -4.34 -9.08 8.62
CA ARG A 293 -3.15 -9.90 8.85
C ARG A 293 -2.75 -9.94 10.31
N HIS A 294 -2.13 -11.02 10.74
CA HIS A 294 -1.38 -11.07 11.99
C HIS A 294 0.08 -10.69 11.76
N THR A 295 0.69 -9.98 12.72
CA THR A 295 2.10 -9.56 12.60
C THR A 295 2.93 -9.97 13.81
N SER A 296 4.16 -10.40 13.58
CA SER A 296 5.21 -10.42 14.61
C SER A 296 5.87 -9.05 14.73
N VAL A 297 6.23 -8.67 15.95
CA VAL A 297 6.95 -7.43 16.24
C VAL A 297 8.28 -7.78 16.87
N PHE A 298 9.36 -7.26 16.28
CA PHE A 298 10.71 -7.36 16.78
C PHE A 298 11.32 -5.96 16.95
N VAL A 299 12.40 -5.89 17.71
CA VAL A 299 13.21 -4.67 17.89
C VAL A 299 14.69 -4.97 17.69
N SER A 300 15.38 -4.02 17.07
CA SER A 300 16.82 -3.95 17.01
C SER A 300 17.30 -2.61 17.55
N PHE A 301 18.42 -2.63 18.26
CA PHE A 301 19.06 -1.44 18.81
C PHE A 301 20.32 -1.17 18.00
N LEU A 302 20.47 0.04 17.46
CA LEU A 302 21.60 0.42 16.63
C LEU A 302 22.44 1.50 17.33
N GLN A 303 23.74 1.49 17.08
CA GLN A 303 24.68 2.52 17.57
C GLN A 303 24.38 3.89 16.93
N ALA A 304 25.11 4.92 17.35
CA ALA A 304 24.98 6.29 16.84
C ALA A 304 25.18 6.43 15.32
N ASP A 305 25.87 5.49 14.68
CA ASP A 305 26.04 5.44 13.23
C ASP A 305 24.76 5.03 12.46
N GLY A 306 23.74 4.56 13.18
CA GLY A 306 22.45 4.15 12.62
C GLY A 306 22.49 2.84 11.83
N GLY A 307 23.60 2.10 11.85
CA GLY A 307 23.78 0.86 11.08
C GLY A 307 24.37 -0.30 11.87
N THR A 308 25.23 -0.04 12.87
CA THR A 308 25.87 -1.10 13.66
C THR A 308 24.93 -1.58 14.77
N PRO A 309 24.55 -2.88 14.84
CA PRO A 309 23.68 -3.38 15.90
C PRO A 309 24.36 -3.45 17.27
N ILE A 310 23.59 -3.22 18.33
CA ILE A 310 23.97 -3.39 19.74
C ILE A 310 23.50 -4.77 20.21
N PRO A 311 24.42 -5.69 20.56
CA PRO A 311 24.03 -7.01 21.04
C PRO A 311 23.33 -6.98 22.41
N VAL A 312 22.20 -7.67 22.50
CA VAL A 312 21.43 -7.92 23.73
C VAL A 312 21.27 -9.44 23.87
N THR A 313 21.65 -10.01 25.02
CA THR A 313 21.45 -11.45 25.27
C THR A 313 19.99 -11.74 25.62
N ASN A 314 19.54 -13.00 25.49
CA ASN A 314 18.17 -13.37 25.86
C ASN A 314 17.86 -13.08 27.33
N ASP A 315 18.78 -13.42 28.24
CA ASP A 315 18.61 -13.14 29.68
C ASP A 315 18.55 -11.64 30.02
N ALA A 316 19.26 -10.82 29.24
CA ALA A 316 19.18 -9.37 29.37
C ALA A 316 17.83 -8.85 28.84
N TRP A 317 17.40 -9.34 27.67
CA TRP A 317 16.16 -8.93 27.03
C TRP A 317 14.92 -9.24 27.90
N LEU A 318 14.86 -10.44 28.49
CA LEU A 318 13.75 -10.84 29.37
C LEU A 318 13.63 -9.97 30.64
N LYS A 319 14.67 -9.20 31.00
CA LYS A 319 14.66 -8.21 32.09
C LYS A 319 14.32 -6.79 31.61
N GLN A 320 14.31 -6.57 30.30
CA GLN A 320 14.11 -5.29 29.65
C GLN A 320 12.72 -5.14 29.02
N VAL A 321 11.96 -6.22 28.84
CA VAL A 321 10.55 -6.16 28.43
C VAL A 321 9.64 -6.05 29.65
N PHE A 322 8.62 -5.20 29.57
CA PHE A 322 7.66 -4.95 30.64
C PHE A 322 6.21 -5.00 30.13
N GLY A 323 5.27 -4.59 31.00
CA GLY A 323 3.87 -4.41 30.65
C GLY A 323 3.15 -5.72 30.30
N LEU A 324 2.18 -5.64 29.39
CA LEU A 324 1.35 -6.76 28.96
C LEU A 324 2.12 -7.80 28.14
N CYS A 325 3.26 -7.42 27.56
CA CYS A 325 4.05 -8.29 26.70
C CYS A 325 4.92 -9.27 27.49
N ALA A 326 5.45 -8.87 28.65
CA ALA A 326 6.36 -9.71 29.43
C ALA A 326 5.73 -11.05 29.89
N PRO A 327 4.50 -11.08 30.46
CA PRO A 327 3.84 -12.34 30.80
C PRO A 327 3.60 -13.23 29.57
N TRP A 328 3.18 -12.64 28.45
CA TRP A 328 2.88 -13.38 27.23
C TRP A 328 4.13 -14.00 26.60
N ILE A 329 5.26 -13.28 26.56
CA ILE A 329 6.55 -13.83 26.11
C ILE A 329 6.99 -14.98 27.02
N SER A 330 6.82 -14.83 28.34
CA SER A 330 7.14 -15.87 29.32
C SER A 330 6.31 -17.14 29.09
N ASP A 331 5.00 -17.01 28.87
CA ASP A 331 4.12 -18.15 28.57
C ASP A 331 4.52 -18.84 27.27
N CYS A 332 4.84 -18.07 26.23
CA CYS A 332 5.32 -18.62 24.95
C CYS A 332 6.64 -19.39 25.11
N LEU A 333 7.59 -18.83 25.86
CA LEU A 333 8.87 -19.47 26.13
C LEU A 333 8.70 -20.77 26.93
N ASN A 334 7.85 -20.74 27.97
CA ASN A 334 7.55 -21.91 28.77
C ASN A 334 6.93 -23.04 27.92
N TRP A 335 6.00 -22.70 27.02
CA TRP A 335 5.41 -23.69 26.12
C TRP A 335 6.45 -24.32 25.19
N LEU A 336 7.34 -23.52 24.58
CA LEU A 336 8.40 -24.04 23.70
C LEU A 336 9.35 -24.99 24.44
N LEU A 337 9.77 -24.61 25.64
CA LEU A 337 10.65 -25.42 26.48
C LEU A 337 9.98 -26.74 26.91
N GLN A 338 8.70 -26.72 27.26
CA GLN A 338 7.93 -27.91 27.61
C GLN A 338 7.79 -28.90 26.44
N ASN A 339 7.80 -28.40 25.20
CA ASN A 339 7.66 -29.20 23.98
C ASN A 339 9.00 -29.48 23.28
N GLY A 340 10.13 -29.14 23.89
CA GLY A 340 11.47 -29.41 23.35
C GLY A 340 11.80 -28.66 22.06
N LEU A 341 11.16 -27.52 21.82
CA LEU A 341 11.34 -26.71 20.61
C LEU A 341 12.39 -25.60 20.83
N ASP A 342 13.10 -25.23 19.76
CA ASP A 342 14.10 -24.18 19.79
C ASP A 342 13.47 -22.81 20.08
N SER A 343 13.92 -22.16 21.16
CA SER A 343 13.45 -20.84 21.58
C SER A 343 14.05 -19.69 20.77
N SER A 344 15.04 -19.95 19.92
CA SER A 344 15.67 -18.93 19.05
C SER A 344 14.67 -18.34 18.05
N ALA A 345 13.72 -19.14 17.57
CA ALA A 345 12.65 -18.67 16.69
C ALA A 345 11.76 -17.62 17.38
N LEU A 346 11.49 -17.80 18.68
CA LEU A 346 10.70 -16.85 19.47
C LEU A 346 11.52 -15.66 19.94
N LEU A 347 12.71 -15.86 20.50
CA LEU A 347 13.47 -14.79 21.16
C LEU A 347 14.29 -13.94 20.16
N GLY A 348 14.47 -14.44 18.93
CA GLY A 348 15.31 -13.85 17.91
C GLY A 348 16.80 -14.08 18.14
N THR A 349 17.63 -13.22 17.57
CA THR A 349 19.10 -13.28 17.66
C THR A 349 19.62 -12.33 18.74
N ASN A 350 20.93 -12.23 18.95
CA ASN A 350 21.47 -11.21 19.85
C ASN A 350 21.27 -9.77 19.37
N THR A 351 20.95 -9.55 18.10
CA THR A 351 20.76 -8.21 17.51
C THR A 351 19.31 -7.93 17.12
N LEU A 352 18.43 -8.92 17.25
CA LEU A 352 17.02 -8.86 16.90
C LEU A 352 16.21 -9.54 18.00
N LYS A 353 15.36 -8.79 18.70
CA LYS A 353 14.60 -9.29 19.85
C LYS A 353 13.11 -9.21 19.65
N PHE A 354 12.41 -10.27 20.02
CA PHE A 354 10.96 -10.33 19.88
C PHE A 354 10.26 -9.51 20.96
N LEU A 355 9.32 -8.67 20.52
CA LEU A 355 8.47 -7.83 21.36
C LEU A 355 7.07 -8.41 21.55
N GLY A 356 6.54 -9.08 20.53
CA GLY A 356 5.25 -9.74 20.61
C GLY A 356 4.52 -9.78 19.27
N SER A 357 3.19 -9.65 19.30
CA SER A 357 2.37 -9.67 18.08
C SER A 357 1.27 -8.63 18.09
N VAL A 358 0.81 -8.27 16.89
CA VAL A 358 -0.38 -7.43 16.66
C VAL A 358 -1.35 -8.26 15.81
N GLY A 359 -2.63 -8.22 16.17
CA GLY A 359 -3.68 -8.88 15.41
C GLY A 359 -4.07 -8.10 14.15
N ALA A 360 -5.04 -8.66 13.42
CA ALA A 360 -5.69 -7.99 12.30
C ALA A 360 -6.44 -6.71 12.72
N GLU A 361 -6.99 -5.98 11.75
CA GLU A 361 -7.88 -4.81 11.92
C GLU A 361 -8.88 -5.00 13.08
N SER A 362 -9.50 -3.91 13.57
CA SER A 362 -10.46 -3.94 14.69
C SER A 362 -11.64 -4.90 14.50
N THR A 363 -11.79 -5.52 13.33
CA THR A 363 -12.65 -6.67 13.11
C THR A 363 -11.94 -7.79 12.32
N PHE A 364 -12.29 -9.05 12.61
CA PHE A 364 -11.96 -10.22 11.82
C PHE A 364 -13.17 -10.60 10.96
N LEU A 365 -13.13 -10.30 9.66
CA LEU A 365 -14.23 -10.54 8.71
C LEU A 365 -15.59 -10.03 9.21
N GLY A 366 -15.58 -8.83 9.79
CA GLY A 366 -16.74 -8.15 10.33
C GLY A 366 -17.13 -8.52 11.77
N ILE A 367 -16.37 -9.38 12.44
CA ILE A 367 -16.51 -9.63 13.89
C ILE A 367 -15.53 -8.73 14.64
N PRO A 368 -15.97 -7.83 15.54
CA PRO A 368 -15.05 -6.98 16.31
C PRO A 368 -14.04 -7.78 17.14
N VAL A 369 -12.75 -7.44 17.02
CA VAL A 369 -11.64 -8.03 17.79
C VAL A 369 -10.76 -6.93 18.38
N LYS A 370 -10.29 -7.11 19.62
CA LYS A 370 -9.53 -6.07 20.35
C LYS A 370 -8.05 -5.97 19.98
N ALA A 371 -7.58 -6.75 19.00
CA ALA A 371 -6.15 -7.02 18.78
C ALA A 371 -5.44 -6.10 17.77
N ALA A 372 -6.14 -5.12 17.18
CA ALA A 372 -5.60 -4.25 16.13
C ALA A 372 -4.60 -3.20 16.61
N ASN A 373 -4.52 -2.99 17.93
CA ASN A 373 -3.60 -2.06 18.59
C ASN A 373 -2.97 -2.77 19.79
N THR A 374 -1.65 -2.94 19.77
CA THR A 374 -0.91 -3.54 20.88
C THR A 374 0.09 -2.53 21.43
N GLU A 375 0.10 -2.39 22.76
CA GLU A 375 1.08 -1.59 23.48
C GLU A 375 2.28 -2.46 23.88
N PHE A 376 3.48 -1.97 23.57
CA PHE A 376 4.76 -2.58 23.89
C PHE A 376 5.55 -1.65 24.80
N THR A 377 6.04 -2.20 25.91
CA THR A 377 6.87 -1.46 26.86
C THR A 377 8.20 -2.17 27.04
N PHE A 378 9.31 -1.47 26.80
CA PHE A 378 10.66 -2.03 27.01
C PHE A 378 11.71 -0.96 27.35
N ALA A 379 12.79 -1.37 28.02
CA ALA A 379 13.94 -0.54 28.31
C ALA A 379 14.99 -0.59 27.19
N LEU A 380 15.69 0.52 26.99
CA LEU A 380 16.90 0.57 26.17
C LEU A 380 18.05 -0.19 26.85
N PRO A 381 18.95 -0.83 26.07
CA PRO A 381 20.14 -1.45 26.61
C PRO A 381 21.16 -0.42 27.11
N ASN A 382 21.71 -0.64 28.30
CA ASN A 382 22.66 0.28 28.96
C ASN A 382 24.08 0.29 28.37
N ASN A 383 24.33 -0.50 27.32
CA ASN A 383 25.67 -0.86 26.85
C ASN A 383 26.19 0.05 25.73
N GLY A 384 25.63 1.25 25.59
CA GLY A 384 25.99 2.23 24.56
C GLY A 384 24.80 3.14 24.28
N SER A 385 25.05 4.42 23.98
CA SER A 385 24.00 5.36 23.58
C SER A 385 23.41 4.89 22.25
N ALA A 386 22.30 4.13 22.30
CA ALA A 386 21.58 3.71 21.12
C ALA A 386 21.19 4.96 20.32
N GLY A 387 21.70 5.08 19.10
CA GLY A 387 21.42 6.22 18.23
C GLY A 387 20.10 6.09 17.51
N LYS A 388 19.61 4.86 17.36
CA LYS A 388 18.43 4.52 16.59
C LYS A 388 17.84 3.21 17.11
N ILE A 389 16.52 3.17 17.25
CA ILE A 389 15.79 1.96 17.64
C ILE A 389 14.91 1.59 16.46
N ARG A 390 15.07 0.36 15.96
CA ARG A 390 14.32 -0.12 14.81
C ARG A 390 13.28 -1.13 15.26
N ILE A 391 12.02 -0.86 14.95
CA ILE A 391 10.91 -1.80 15.12
C ILE A 391 10.69 -2.51 13.79
N LEU A 392 10.69 -3.84 13.80
CA LEU A 392 10.47 -4.67 12.62
C LEU A 392 9.13 -5.37 12.80
N VAL A 393 8.18 -5.09 11.91
CA VAL A 393 6.84 -5.67 11.93
C VAL A 393 6.71 -6.62 10.74
N GLY A 394 6.64 -7.93 11.01
CA GLY A 394 6.69 -8.97 9.99
C GLY A 394 5.40 -9.76 9.85
N SER A 395 5.04 -10.15 8.62
CA SER A 395 3.84 -10.94 8.28
C SER A 395 4.06 -11.73 6.98
N LEU A 396 2.99 -12.26 6.38
CA LEU A 396 3.03 -12.81 5.03
C LEU A 396 3.34 -11.69 4.03
N GLY A 397 4.21 -11.94 3.04
CA GLY A 397 4.66 -10.92 2.07
C GLY A 397 5.82 -11.37 1.17
N VAL A 398 6.14 -10.55 0.16
CA VAL A 398 7.33 -10.71 -0.69
C VAL A 398 8.61 -10.41 0.08
N THR A 399 9.76 -10.88 -0.41
CA THR A 399 11.03 -10.62 0.28
C THR A 399 11.24 -9.13 0.55
N SER A 400 11.65 -8.82 1.77
CA SER A 400 11.92 -7.45 2.21
C SER A 400 13.38 -7.02 1.98
N GLY A 401 14.24 -7.96 1.53
CA GLY A 401 15.65 -7.69 1.23
C GLY A 401 16.51 -7.35 2.45
N ASN A 402 16.00 -7.44 3.67
CA ASN A 402 16.77 -7.27 4.90
C ASN A 402 17.26 -8.61 5.46
N ASP A 403 18.35 -8.56 6.24
CA ASP A 403 19.00 -9.73 6.83
C ASP A 403 18.15 -10.43 7.92
N CYS A 404 17.06 -9.80 8.36
CA CYS A 404 16.17 -10.34 9.38
C CYS A 404 15.01 -11.15 8.77
N ASP A 405 14.88 -11.17 7.45
CA ASP A 405 13.88 -11.94 6.72
C ASP A 405 14.29 -13.43 6.60
N PRO A 406 13.41 -14.43 6.87
CA PRO A 406 12.04 -14.36 7.37
C PRO A 406 11.92 -14.46 8.90
N VAL A 407 13.02 -14.42 9.63
CA VAL A 407 13.05 -14.58 11.10
C VAL A 407 12.15 -13.55 11.79
N ALA A 408 12.18 -12.28 11.38
CA ALA A 408 11.32 -11.23 11.95
C ALA A 408 9.82 -11.41 11.61
N ALA A 409 9.48 -12.26 10.65
CA ALA A 409 8.11 -12.47 10.16
C ALA A 409 7.49 -13.81 10.58
N TRP A 410 8.25 -14.75 11.14
CA TRP A 410 7.84 -16.16 11.29
C TRP A 410 6.44 -16.35 11.91
N PHE A 411 6.14 -15.63 13.00
CA PHE A 411 4.88 -15.79 13.74
C PHE A 411 3.73 -15.09 13.01
N GLY A 412 3.93 -13.84 12.58
CA GLY A 412 2.92 -13.10 11.80
C GLY A 412 2.58 -13.80 10.48
N LEU A 413 3.58 -14.28 9.76
CA LEU A 413 3.44 -15.05 8.53
C LEU A 413 2.64 -16.33 8.76
N SER A 414 2.92 -17.06 9.83
CA SER A 414 2.24 -18.33 10.13
C SER A 414 0.78 -18.12 10.54
N LEU A 415 0.54 -17.14 11.42
CA LEU A 415 -0.82 -16.82 11.85
C LEU A 415 -1.63 -16.22 10.71
N THR A 416 -1.05 -15.36 9.87
CA THR A 416 -1.77 -14.82 8.70
C THR A 416 -2.12 -15.94 7.72
N ALA A 417 -1.16 -16.79 7.37
CA ALA A 417 -1.39 -17.90 6.45
C ALA A 417 -2.50 -18.86 6.91
N PHE A 418 -2.68 -19.03 8.23
CA PHE A 418 -3.65 -19.96 8.78
C PHE A 418 -4.96 -19.28 9.23
N ILE A 419 -4.86 -18.29 10.10
CA ILE A 419 -6.01 -17.61 10.70
C ILE A 419 -6.74 -16.74 9.69
N ASP A 420 -6.05 -15.92 8.92
CA ASP A 420 -6.75 -15.01 7.99
C ASP A 420 -7.21 -15.71 6.71
N LEU A 421 -6.57 -16.82 6.34
CA LEU A 421 -6.83 -17.49 5.05
C LEU A 421 -7.58 -18.82 5.18
N ALA A 422 -7.38 -19.61 6.25
CA ALA A 422 -8.02 -20.91 6.41
C ALA A 422 -9.23 -20.86 7.36
N VAL A 423 -9.07 -20.29 8.56
CA VAL A 423 -10.13 -20.20 9.60
C VAL A 423 -11.46 -19.59 9.11
N PRO A 424 -11.52 -18.62 8.17
CA PRO A 424 -12.78 -18.09 7.67
C PRO A 424 -13.72 -19.17 7.13
N THR A 425 -13.16 -20.18 6.46
CA THR A 425 -13.92 -21.32 5.93
C THR A 425 -14.56 -22.12 7.06
N PHE A 426 -13.80 -22.42 8.11
CA PHE A 426 -14.31 -23.11 9.31
C PHE A 426 -15.43 -22.30 9.97
N ALA A 427 -15.23 -20.99 10.13
CA ALA A 427 -16.21 -20.12 10.76
C ALA A 427 -17.52 -20.03 9.96
N LEU A 428 -17.44 -19.99 8.62
CA LEU A 428 -18.62 -19.96 7.74
C LEU A 428 -19.42 -21.25 7.76
N LEU A 429 -18.78 -22.42 7.70
CA LEU A 429 -19.49 -23.71 7.75
C LEU A 429 -20.25 -23.89 9.06
N LEU A 430 -19.69 -23.36 10.15
CA LEU A 430 -20.21 -23.55 11.50
C LEU A 430 -21.11 -22.41 11.97
N ALA A 431 -21.27 -21.38 11.14
CA ALA A 431 -21.96 -20.15 11.52
C ALA A 431 -21.42 -19.54 12.82
N ALA A 432 -20.11 -19.66 13.03
CA ALA A 432 -19.46 -19.24 14.28
C ALA A 432 -19.44 -17.72 14.47
N GLY A 433 -19.90 -16.95 13.48
CA GLY A 433 -19.97 -15.49 13.50
C GLY A 433 -20.87 -14.87 14.57
N VAL A 434 -21.72 -15.68 15.22
CA VAL A 434 -22.62 -15.27 16.32
C VAL A 434 -21.89 -15.07 17.64
N GLN A 435 -20.72 -15.70 17.84
CA GLN A 435 -19.98 -15.58 19.10
C GLN A 435 -19.28 -14.22 19.17
N THR A 436 -20.03 -13.20 19.60
CA THR A 436 -19.55 -11.84 19.88
C THR A 436 -18.19 -11.92 20.56
N ASN A 437 -17.12 -11.46 19.89
CA ASN A 437 -15.71 -11.41 20.29
C ASN A 437 -15.07 -12.63 21.00
N ALA A 438 -15.74 -13.37 21.88
CA ALA A 438 -15.18 -14.33 22.82
C ALA A 438 -14.53 -15.56 22.17
N LEU A 439 -15.09 -16.13 21.11
CA LEU A 439 -14.49 -17.29 20.44
C LEU A 439 -13.13 -16.91 19.83
N PHE A 440 -13.13 -15.89 18.97
CA PHE A 440 -11.94 -15.42 18.27
C PHE A 440 -10.98 -14.69 19.22
N ASP A 441 -11.44 -13.86 20.15
CA ASP A 441 -10.60 -13.25 21.19
C ASP A 441 -9.93 -14.32 22.06
N LYS A 442 -10.62 -15.42 22.38
CA LYS A 442 -10.01 -16.53 23.13
C LYS A 442 -8.97 -17.25 22.27
N MET A 443 -9.30 -17.60 21.03
CA MET A 443 -8.36 -18.26 20.11
C MET A 443 -7.11 -17.40 19.84
N PHE A 444 -7.28 -16.08 19.68
CA PHE A 444 -6.18 -15.13 19.40
C PHE A 444 -5.35 -14.75 20.62
N LYS A 445 -5.72 -15.21 21.83
CA LYS A 445 -4.97 -14.97 23.07
C LYS A 445 -4.42 -16.26 23.71
N ASP A 446 -4.93 -17.42 23.32
CA ASP A 446 -4.53 -18.70 23.90
C ASP A 446 -3.21 -19.21 23.30
N VAL A 447 -2.13 -19.04 24.07
CA VAL A 447 -0.77 -19.48 23.70
C VAL A 447 -0.73 -20.99 23.40
N SER A 448 -1.54 -21.79 24.10
CA SER A 448 -1.59 -23.25 23.91
C SER A 448 -2.20 -23.67 22.57
N VAL A 449 -2.82 -22.72 21.86
CA VAL A 449 -3.47 -22.91 20.55
C VAL A 449 -2.64 -22.26 19.45
N LEU A 450 -2.17 -21.03 19.67
CA LEU A 450 -1.42 -20.27 18.68
C LEU A 450 -0.05 -20.87 18.38
N LEU A 451 0.69 -21.35 19.38
CA LEU A 451 2.04 -21.87 19.16
C LEU A 451 2.09 -23.23 18.43
N PRO A 452 1.24 -24.23 18.72
CA PRO A 452 1.17 -25.43 17.90
C PRO A 452 0.86 -25.11 16.44
N ILE A 453 -0.10 -24.22 16.18
CA ILE A 453 -0.45 -23.76 14.83
C ILE A 453 0.73 -23.07 14.18
N ALA A 454 1.28 -22.03 14.81
CA ALA A 454 2.35 -21.22 14.23
C ALA A 454 3.61 -22.05 13.94
N SER A 455 4.03 -22.91 14.87
CA SER A 455 5.20 -23.79 14.68
C SER A 455 4.99 -24.80 13.55
N ASN A 456 3.81 -25.44 13.47
CA ASN A 456 3.52 -26.41 12.42
C ASN A 456 3.36 -25.77 11.04
N VAL A 457 2.72 -24.60 10.98
CA VAL A 457 2.60 -23.81 9.76
C VAL A 457 4.00 -23.38 9.31
N TYR A 458 4.78 -22.71 10.18
CA TYR A 458 6.11 -22.23 9.85
C TYR A 458 7.03 -23.35 9.36
N ALA A 459 7.06 -24.49 10.06
CA ALA A 459 7.85 -25.65 9.66
C ALA A 459 7.47 -26.19 8.26
N SER A 460 6.22 -26.01 7.84
CA SER A 460 5.73 -26.49 6.54
C SER A 460 5.93 -25.49 5.41
N ILE A 461 6.00 -24.19 5.71
CA ILE A 461 6.01 -23.12 4.69
C ILE A 461 7.31 -22.32 4.64
N LYS A 462 8.19 -22.40 5.64
CA LYS A 462 9.43 -21.59 5.70
C LYS A 462 10.27 -21.68 4.42
N ASP A 463 10.37 -22.86 3.82
CA ASP A 463 11.20 -23.11 2.63
C ASP A 463 10.60 -22.42 1.39
N LEU A 464 9.28 -22.16 1.37
CA LEU A 464 8.66 -21.35 0.32
C LEU A 464 9.16 -19.89 0.35
N PHE A 465 9.66 -19.44 1.49
CA PHE A 465 10.04 -18.06 1.73
C PHE A 465 11.56 -17.84 1.82
N THR A 466 12.34 -18.91 1.96
CA THR A 466 13.81 -18.90 2.02
C THR A 466 14.49 -19.52 0.80
N ASP A 467 13.81 -20.38 0.04
CA ASP A 467 14.35 -21.05 -1.15
C ASP A 467 13.53 -20.65 -2.40
N PRO A 468 14.04 -19.71 -3.22
CA PRO A 468 13.36 -19.27 -4.43
C PRO A 468 13.04 -20.38 -5.44
N SER A 469 13.65 -21.56 -5.34
CA SER A 469 13.35 -22.71 -6.21
C SER A 469 12.06 -23.45 -5.84
N LYS A 470 11.52 -23.23 -4.64
CA LYS A 470 10.33 -23.91 -4.10
C LYS A 470 9.02 -23.22 -4.46
N VAL A 471 9.10 -22.02 -5.02
CA VAL A 471 7.96 -21.21 -5.45
C VAL A 471 8.17 -20.83 -6.92
N GLY A 472 7.08 -20.60 -7.65
CA GLY A 472 7.20 -19.96 -8.96
C GLY A 472 7.70 -18.52 -8.81
N LYS A 473 7.95 -17.84 -9.93
CA LYS A 473 8.56 -16.50 -9.92
C LYS A 473 7.57 -15.37 -9.58
N ASP A 474 6.30 -15.70 -9.31
CA ASP A 474 5.22 -14.73 -9.13
C ASP A 474 4.39 -14.98 -7.85
N ILE A 475 3.63 -13.96 -7.44
CA ILE A 475 2.78 -13.98 -6.24
C ILE A 475 1.66 -15.04 -6.35
N SER A 476 1.15 -15.29 -7.54
CA SER A 476 0.10 -16.26 -7.81
C SER A 476 0.53 -17.68 -7.46
N SER A 477 1.74 -18.05 -7.89
CA SER A 477 2.35 -19.34 -7.60
C SER A 477 2.62 -19.52 -6.11
N LEU A 478 3.00 -18.44 -5.41
CA LEU A 478 3.15 -18.43 -3.94
C LEU A 478 1.80 -18.72 -3.26
N VAL A 479 0.74 -18.02 -3.64
CA VAL A 479 -0.60 -18.20 -3.07
C VAL A 479 -1.15 -19.61 -3.32
N LEU A 480 -0.99 -20.15 -4.54
CA LEU A 480 -1.41 -21.53 -4.86
C LEU A 480 -0.62 -22.57 -4.06
N THR A 481 0.70 -22.39 -3.97
CA THR A 481 1.56 -23.33 -3.22
C THR A 481 1.25 -23.28 -1.73
N LEU A 482 1.04 -22.08 -1.19
CA LEU A 482 0.64 -21.89 0.20
C LEU A 482 -0.70 -22.58 0.49
N GLY A 483 -1.72 -22.36 -0.33
CA GLY A 483 -3.03 -23.02 -0.19
C GLY A 483 -2.92 -24.55 -0.23
N ASN A 484 -2.11 -25.08 -1.16
CA ASN A 484 -1.86 -26.52 -1.26
C ASN A 484 -1.15 -27.09 -0.02
N VAL A 485 -0.11 -26.42 0.48
CA VAL A 485 0.63 -26.86 1.68
C VAL A 485 -0.26 -26.80 2.92
N LEU A 486 -1.08 -25.75 3.06
CA LEU A 486 -2.01 -25.62 4.18
C LEU A 486 -3.02 -26.77 4.21
N VAL A 487 -3.66 -27.07 3.07
CA VAL A 487 -4.65 -28.14 2.97
C VAL A 487 -4.01 -29.52 3.15
N LYS A 488 -2.89 -29.79 2.48
CA LYS A 488 -2.32 -31.16 2.43
C LYS A 488 -1.46 -31.50 3.63
N SER A 489 -0.74 -30.53 4.18
CA SER A 489 0.35 -30.77 5.14
C SER A 489 0.16 -30.11 6.50
N VAL A 490 -0.72 -29.10 6.62
CA VAL A 490 -0.95 -28.40 7.90
C VAL A 490 -2.26 -28.84 8.53
N LEU A 491 -3.38 -28.73 7.80
CA LEU A 491 -4.72 -29.05 8.30
C LEU A 491 -4.94 -30.54 8.58
N THR A 492 -4.06 -31.40 8.09
CA THR A 492 -4.08 -32.85 8.32
C THR A 492 -3.23 -33.28 9.52
N LYS A 493 -2.49 -32.35 10.16
CA LYS A 493 -1.65 -32.67 11.33
C LYS A 493 -2.50 -32.87 12.59
N PRO A 494 -2.23 -33.91 13.40
CA PRO A 494 -2.99 -34.19 14.62
C PRO A 494 -3.07 -33.00 15.58
N ASP A 495 -1.96 -32.29 15.81
CA ASP A 495 -1.91 -31.16 16.75
C ASP A 495 -2.76 -29.98 16.27
N VAL A 496 -2.71 -29.68 14.96
CA VAL A 496 -3.52 -28.61 14.34
C VAL A 496 -4.99 -28.97 14.38
N LEU A 497 -5.35 -30.22 14.06
CA LEU A 497 -6.72 -30.73 14.16
C LEU A 497 -7.24 -30.67 15.59
N ALA A 498 -6.42 -31.04 16.59
CA ALA A 498 -6.79 -30.96 17.99
C ALA A 498 -7.02 -29.50 18.42
N SER A 499 -6.17 -28.56 17.99
CA SER A 499 -6.35 -27.12 18.23
C SER A 499 -7.65 -26.60 17.62
N LEU A 500 -7.97 -26.97 16.37
CA LEU A 500 -9.23 -26.58 15.73
C LEU A 500 -10.44 -27.21 16.43
N ALA A 501 -10.37 -28.50 16.75
CA ALA A 501 -11.44 -29.24 17.40
C ALA A 501 -11.79 -28.67 18.79
N ALA A 502 -10.81 -28.09 19.51
CA ALA A 502 -11.05 -27.45 20.80
C ALA A 502 -11.99 -26.23 20.72
N TYR A 503 -12.12 -25.59 19.55
CA TYR A 503 -12.98 -24.43 19.33
C TYR A 503 -14.19 -24.74 18.47
N PHE A 504 -14.03 -25.60 17.47
CA PHE A 504 -15.04 -25.83 16.44
C PHE A 504 -15.77 -27.16 16.60
N GLY A 505 -15.24 -28.11 17.37
CA GLY A 505 -15.70 -29.50 17.40
C GLY A 505 -14.91 -30.39 16.43
N THR A 506 -14.81 -31.68 16.73
CA THR A 506 -13.97 -32.62 15.96
C THR A 506 -14.55 -32.91 14.58
N GLU A 507 -15.84 -33.25 14.51
CA GLU A 507 -16.49 -33.60 13.24
C GLU A 507 -16.58 -32.34 12.34
N GLU A 508 -16.89 -31.22 12.96
CA GLU A 508 -16.99 -29.89 12.37
C GLU A 508 -15.69 -29.39 11.77
N ALA A 509 -14.56 -29.58 12.46
CA ALA A 509 -13.25 -29.21 11.94
C ALA A 509 -12.90 -30.05 10.70
N GLU A 510 -13.23 -31.34 10.67
CA GLU A 510 -12.97 -32.18 9.51
C GLU A 510 -13.84 -31.83 8.30
N GLU A 511 -15.09 -31.38 8.53
CA GLU A 511 -16.05 -31.02 7.48
C GLU A 511 -15.63 -29.80 6.65
N ALA A 512 -14.86 -28.87 7.24
CA ALA A 512 -14.43 -27.63 6.59
C ALA A 512 -13.18 -27.79 5.69
N ILE A 513 -12.31 -28.76 6.00
CA ILE A 513 -11.04 -29.00 5.28
C ILE A 513 -11.22 -29.04 3.76
N PRO A 514 -12.25 -29.71 3.19
CA PRO A 514 -12.39 -29.84 1.75
C PRO A 514 -12.53 -28.52 0.98
N PHE A 515 -12.97 -27.43 1.62
CA PHE A 515 -13.29 -26.16 0.96
C PHE A 515 -12.20 -25.09 1.10
N VAL A 516 -11.27 -25.24 2.06
CA VAL A 516 -10.26 -24.21 2.39
C VAL A 516 -9.45 -23.75 1.17
N GLY A 517 -9.16 -24.67 0.23
CA GLY A 517 -8.37 -24.37 -0.96
C GLY A 517 -9.05 -23.45 -1.99
N TRP A 518 -10.36 -23.21 -1.91
CA TRP A 518 -11.10 -22.44 -2.92
C TRP A 518 -10.70 -20.97 -2.93
N GLY A 519 -10.67 -20.34 -1.75
CA GLY A 519 -10.31 -18.93 -1.60
C GLY A 519 -8.93 -18.60 -2.16
N PHE A 520 -7.94 -19.47 -1.89
CA PHE A 520 -6.57 -19.31 -2.39
C PHE A 520 -6.48 -19.37 -3.92
N LYS A 521 -7.27 -20.23 -4.56
CA LYS A 521 -7.26 -20.37 -6.02
C LYS A 521 -7.81 -19.12 -6.71
N VAL A 522 -8.90 -18.55 -6.19
CA VAL A 522 -9.46 -17.29 -6.68
C VAL A 522 -8.47 -16.14 -6.48
N LEU A 523 -7.93 -16.02 -5.26
CA LEU A 523 -6.91 -15.02 -4.92
C LEU A 523 -5.66 -15.11 -5.80
N ALA A 524 -5.21 -16.31 -6.14
CA ALA A 524 -4.05 -16.50 -7.00
C ALA A 524 -4.27 -15.99 -8.42
N ILE A 525 -5.47 -16.16 -8.99
CA ILE A 525 -5.77 -15.58 -10.31
C ILE A 525 -5.87 -14.05 -10.21
N GLU A 526 -6.45 -13.51 -9.15
CA GLU A 526 -6.44 -12.06 -8.92
C GLU A 526 -5.01 -11.50 -8.85
N ALA A 527 -4.07 -12.25 -8.28
CA ALA A 527 -2.65 -11.87 -8.20
C ALA A 527 -1.89 -11.94 -9.54
N THR A 528 -2.41 -12.63 -10.58
CA THR A 528 -1.77 -12.67 -11.91
C THR A 528 -1.99 -11.40 -12.72
N VAL A 529 -2.96 -10.57 -12.35
CA VAL A 529 -3.25 -9.31 -13.02
C VAL A 529 -2.67 -8.19 -12.16
N GLU A 530 -2.02 -7.20 -12.77
CA GLU A 530 -1.19 -6.13 -12.19
C GLU A 530 -1.78 -5.27 -11.04
N GLN A 531 -2.95 -5.62 -10.51
CA GLN A 531 -3.71 -4.85 -9.52
C GLN A 531 -3.75 -5.53 -8.14
N LEU A 532 -2.62 -5.52 -7.42
CA LEU A 532 -2.57 -5.76 -5.97
C LEU A 532 -2.91 -4.51 -5.17
N ALA A 533 -4.14 -4.37 -4.71
CA ALA A 533 -4.49 -3.38 -3.69
C ALA A 533 -5.78 -3.81 -2.94
N GLN A 534 -5.92 -3.55 -1.63
CA GLN A 534 -6.41 -4.28 -0.42
C GLN A 534 -7.33 -5.50 -0.50
N THR A 535 -6.65 -6.65 -0.46
CA THR A 535 -7.08 -8.04 -0.24
C THR A 535 -5.96 -8.72 0.55
N VAL A 536 -6.10 -10.01 0.86
CA VAL A 536 -4.96 -10.95 1.03
C VAL A 536 -3.84 -10.70 -0.01
N GLY A 537 -4.17 -10.35 -1.26
CA GLY A 537 -3.20 -9.96 -2.29
C GLY A 537 -2.28 -8.79 -1.91
N GLU A 538 -2.74 -7.80 -1.12
CA GLU A 538 -1.84 -6.75 -0.60
C GLU A 538 -0.91 -7.25 0.47
N VAL A 539 -1.41 -8.10 1.37
CA VAL A 539 -0.58 -8.68 2.41
C VAL A 539 0.55 -9.45 1.75
N VAL A 540 0.22 -10.32 0.79
CA VAL A 540 1.22 -11.09 0.03
C VAL A 540 2.11 -10.20 -0.85
N GLY A 541 1.57 -9.10 -1.40
CA GLY A 541 2.33 -8.13 -2.21
C GLY A 541 3.19 -7.15 -1.42
N SER A 542 2.94 -7.00 -0.12
CA SER A 542 3.72 -6.11 0.75
C SER A 542 5.08 -6.73 1.11
N PRO A 543 6.09 -5.91 1.48
CA PRO A 543 7.31 -6.41 2.09
C PRO A 543 6.95 -7.26 3.32
N ARG A 544 7.55 -8.44 3.39
CA ARG A 544 7.34 -9.40 4.48
C ARG A 544 7.68 -8.80 5.85
N VAL A 545 8.64 -7.88 5.90
CA VAL A 545 9.04 -7.14 7.09
C VAL A 545 9.02 -5.65 6.76
N VAL A 546 8.24 -4.89 7.54
CA VAL A 546 8.16 -3.42 7.48
C VAL A 546 8.95 -2.85 8.64
N GLU A 547 9.88 -1.93 8.36
CA GLU A 547 10.76 -1.32 9.37
C GLU A 547 10.26 0.08 9.77
N PHE A 548 10.18 0.34 11.07
CA PHE A 548 9.93 1.66 11.63
C PHE A 548 11.12 2.08 12.47
N ASP A 549 11.66 3.25 12.16
CA ASP A 549 12.81 3.78 12.86
C ASP A 549 12.34 4.83 13.87
N LEU A 550 12.72 4.67 15.13
CA LEU A 550 12.50 5.65 16.18
C LEU A 550 13.74 6.55 16.24
N GLN A 551 13.51 7.85 16.09
CA GLN A 551 14.52 8.89 16.02
C GLN A 551 14.45 9.78 17.26
N VAL A 552 15.61 10.14 17.79
CA VAL A 552 15.72 11.13 18.87
C VAL A 552 15.38 12.53 18.33
N THR A 553 14.76 13.40 19.13
CA THR A 553 14.44 14.79 18.79
C THR A 553 15.11 15.78 19.76
N MET A 554 15.29 17.04 19.34
CA MET A 554 15.88 18.17 20.08
C MET A 554 15.11 19.46 19.81
N ASP A 555 15.41 20.54 20.53
CA ASP A 555 14.87 21.87 20.22
C ASP A 555 15.65 22.55 19.07
N ALA A 556 15.04 23.51 18.37
CA ALA A 556 15.72 24.31 17.36
C ALA A 556 15.32 25.79 17.40
N GLN A 557 16.21 26.64 16.91
CA GLN A 557 15.99 28.06 16.72
C GLN A 557 16.37 28.46 15.29
N ILE A 558 15.38 28.90 14.51
CA ILE A 558 15.54 29.26 13.11
C ILE A 558 15.46 30.77 12.97
N THR A 559 16.51 31.37 12.43
CA THR A 559 16.57 32.81 12.15
C THR A 559 16.33 33.08 10.67
N VAL A 560 15.30 33.84 10.35
CA VAL A 560 15.08 34.39 9.01
C VAL A 560 15.69 35.79 8.97
N ALA A 561 16.67 36.00 8.10
CA ALA A 561 17.37 37.28 7.94
C ALA A 561 17.21 37.82 6.51
N PRO A 562 17.09 39.14 6.30
CA PRO A 562 17.07 39.70 4.95
C PRO A 562 18.49 39.83 4.39
N GLU A 563 18.64 39.69 3.06
CA GLU A 563 19.93 39.99 2.37
C GLU A 563 20.30 41.48 2.50
N GLN A 564 19.31 42.36 2.37
CA GLN A 564 19.45 43.82 2.56
C GLN A 564 18.32 44.37 3.43
N ALA A 565 17.07 44.10 3.05
CA ALA A 565 15.86 44.39 3.82
C ALA A 565 14.77 43.37 3.48
N PHE A 566 13.78 43.19 4.36
CA PHE A 566 12.59 42.42 4.03
C PHE A 566 11.72 43.17 3.01
N PRO A 567 10.97 42.47 2.13
CA PRO A 567 10.05 43.12 1.19
C PRO A 567 9.01 43.96 1.94
N ASP A 568 8.84 45.23 1.58
CA ASP A 568 7.94 46.17 2.28
C ASP A 568 6.45 45.75 2.21
N ASN A 569 6.06 44.97 1.21
CA ASN A 569 4.70 44.47 1.02
C ASN A 569 4.48 43.04 1.58
N ALA A 570 5.49 42.42 2.20
CA ALA A 570 5.32 41.13 2.83
C ALA A 570 4.38 41.24 4.05
N SER A 571 3.35 40.39 4.08
CA SER A 571 2.37 40.30 5.16
C SER A 571 2.53 39.03 5.99
N SER A 572 3.06 37.95 5.38
CA SER A 572 3.28 36.67 6.01
C SER A 572 4.52 35.97 5.46
N PHE A 573 4.97 34.93 6.16
CA PHE A 573 6.06 34.07 5.72
C PHE A 573 5.82 32.63 6.14
N THR A 574 6.39 31.69 5.39
CA THR A 574 6.41 30.26 5.71
C THR A 574 7.84 29.74 5.69
N ILE A 575 8.24 29.06 6.75
CA ILE A 575 9.50 28.30 6.85
C ILE A 575 9.15 26.83 6.62
N THR A 576 9.79 26.19 5.66
CA THR A 576 9.68 24.76 5.37
C THR A 576 11.03 24.10 5.65
N ALA A 577 11.07 23.16 6.60
CA ALA A 577 12.25 22.37 6.91
C ALA A 577 12.12 20.95 6.36
N GLN A 578 13.08 20.58 5.51
CA GLN A 578 13.17 19.28 4.88
C GLN A 578 14.30 18.51 5.54
N TYR A 579 14.00 17.35 6.11
CA TYR A 579 14.94 16.49 6.82
C TYR A 579 15.16 15.19 6.06
N THR A 580 16.36 14.60 6.16
CA THR A 580 16.68 13.35 5.46
C THR A 580 15.76 12.23 5.96
N GLY A 581 14.88 11.74 5.09
CA GLY A 581 14.01 10.60 5.39
C GLY A 581 12.96 10.85 6.48
N THR A 582 12.67 12.10 6.90
CA THR A 582 11.62 12.38 7.89
C THR A 582 10.56 13.34 7.32
N THR A 583 9.39 13.39 7.95
CA THR A 583 8.28 14.28 7.55
C THR A 583 8.69 15.75 7.60
N THR A 584 8.31 16.49 6.56
CA THR A 584 8.55 17.93 6.45
C THR A 584 7.89 18.67 7.61
N ARG A 585 8.54 19.72 8.11
CA ARG A 585 7.99 20.61 9.13
C ARG A 585 7.78 21.99 8.54
N THR A 586 6.63 22.59 8.79
CA THR A 586 6.31 23.94 8.34
C THR A 586 5.97 24.84 9.51
N TYR A 587 6.37 26.10 9.42
CA TYR A 587 5.94 27.16 10.33
C TYR A 587 5.45 28.33 9.48
N SER A 588 4.27 28.87 9.77
CA SER A 588 3.75 30.08 9.15
C SER A 588 3.62 31.21 10.17
N GLY A 589 4.11 32.39 9.82
CA GLY A 589 4.07 33.58 10.69
C GLY A 589 3.57 34.81 9.95
N THR A 590 3.22 35.84 10.72
CA THR A 590 2.91 37.18 10.17
C THR A 590 4.15 38.05 10.23
N MET A 591 4.29 38.96 9.26
CA MET A 591 5.40 39.91 9.26
C MET A 591 5.20 40.94 10.39
N PRO A 592 6.25 41.23 11.19
CA PRO A 592 6.18 42.30 12.18
C PRO A 592 5.87 43.65 11.53
N ARG A 593 5.10 44.51 12.23
CA ARG A 593 4.78 45.85 11.74
C ARG A 593 6.01 46.77 11.65
N ASP A 594 6.97 46.58 12.55
CA ASP A 594 8.21 47.35 12.59
C ASP A 594 9.31 46.65 11.78
N LYS A 595 10.20 47.43 11.13
CA LYS A 595 11.36 46.87 10.42
C LYS A 595 12.30 46.21 11.42
N VAL A 596 12.43 44.89 11.32
CA VAL A 596 13.32 44.07 12.16
C VAL A 596 14.54 43.58 11.37
N PRO A 597 15.72 43.44 12.00
CA PRO A 597 16.92 42.92 11.35
C PRO A 597 16.85 41.41 11.07
N GLY A 598 15.90 40.71 11.68
CA GLY A 598 15.64 39.29 11.48
C GLY A 598 14.46 38.82 12.33
N ILE A 599 13.92 37.66 11.99
CA ILE A 599 12.81 37.00 12.69
C ILE A 599 13.34 35.69 13.25
N VAL A 600 13.24 35.49 14.56
CA VAL A 600 13.68 34.27 15.25
C VAL A 600 12.46 33.44 15.60
N VAL A 601 12.49 32.15 15.25
CA VAL A 601 11.40 31.20 15.53
C VAL A 601 11.95 29.99 16.28
N ASP A 602 11.40 29.74 17.47
CA ASP A 602 11.74 28.58 18.29
C ASP A 602 10.83 27.39 17.93
N TRP A 603 11.46 26.24 17.70
CA TRP A 603 10.85 24.97 17.32
C TRP A 603 11.15 23.94 18.41
N LYS A 604 10.14 23.13 18.75
CA LYS A 604 10.27 22.01 19.70
C LYS A 604 10.31 20.69 18.95
N ASP A 605 10.98 19.69 19.51
CA ASP A 605 10.97 18.30 19.01
C ASP A 605 11.32 18.14 17.51
N VAL A 606 12.32 18.89 17.04
CA VAL A 606 12.91 18.67 15.72
C VAL A 606 13.72 17.38 15.72
N PRO A 607 13.75 16.59 14.63
CA PRO A 607 14.44 15.30 14.64
C PRO A 607 15.95 15.50 14.75
N VAL A 608 16.66 14.52 15.28
CA VAL A 608 18.13 14.45 15.36
C VAL A 608 18.61 13.32 14.48
N GLY A 609 19.58 13.61 13.62
CA GLY A 609 20.20 12.68 12.68
C GLY A 609 19.96 13.11 11.24
N GLY A 610 20.88 12.71 10.37
CA GLY A 610 20.88 13.09 8.96
C GLY A 610 21.20 14.58 8.76
N LYS A 611 20.59 15.16 7.74
CA LYS A 611 20.74 16.57 7.38
C LYS A 611 19.39 17.28 7.34
N VAL A 612 19.42 18.61 7.37
CA VAL A 612 18.24 19.47 7.24
C VAL A 612 18.51 20.64 6.30
N SER A 613 17.54 20.95 5.45
CA SER A 613 17.53 22.16 4.62
C SER A 613 16.28 22.98 4.92
N PHE A 614 16.40 24.30 4.82
CA PHE A 614 15.32 25.24 5.08
C PHE A 614 15.00 26.04 3.83
N VAL A 615 13.72 26.18 3.52
CA VAL A 615 13.18 27.07 2.49
C VAL A 615 12.26 28.07 3.16
N VAL A 616 12.43 29.34 2.87
CA VAL A 616 11.56 30.42 3.34
C VAL A 616 10.88 31.07 2.15
N ALA A 617 9.56 31.22 2.22
CA ALA A 617 8.78 32.00 1.27
C ALA A 617 8.03 33.12 2.03
N MET A 618 7.96 34.30 1.44
CA MET A 618 7.24 35.46 1.97
C MET A 618 6.12 35.85 1.02
N PHE A 619 4.97 36.21 1.57
CA PHE A 619 3.76 36.51 0.79
C PHE A 619 3.15 37.86 1.13
N ASP A 620 2.56 38.53 0.15
CA ASP A 620 1.75 39.73 0.36
C ASP A 620 0.34 39.37 0.91
N THR A 621 -0.53 40.37 1.10
CA THR A 621 -1.89 40.16 1.62
C THR A 621 -2.81 39.38 0.68
N ASN A 622 -2.45 39.25 -0.60
CA ASN A 622 -3.19 38.52 -1.62
C ASN A 622 -2.65 37.10 -1.81
N GLY A 623 -1.56 36.74 -1.12
CA GLY A 623 -0.90 35.43 -1.22
C GLY A 623 0.19 35.34 -2.29
N TRP A 624 0.63 36.46 -2.88
CA TRP A 624 1.69 36.46 -3.89
C TRP A 624 3.08 36.42 -3.29
N GLY A 625 3.98 35.61 -3.87
CA GLY A 625 5.37 35.50 -3.42
C GLY A 625 6.18 36.78 -3.64
N VAL A 626 6.68 37.38 -2.57
CA VAL A 626 7.45 38.65 -2.56
C VAL A 626 8.87 38.51 -2.05
N GLY A 627 9.23 37.35 -1.50
CA GLY A 627 10.58 37.06 -1.06
C GLY A 627 10.80 35.58 -0.89
N LYS A 628 12.04 35.13 -1.10
CA LYS A 628 12.42 33.73 -0.92
C LYS A 628 13.83 33.59 -0.37
N GLY A 629 14.07 32.54 0.40
CA GLY A 629 15.37 32.19 0.94
C GLY A 629 15.54 30.69 1.03
N GLN A 630 16.79 30.23 0.98
CA GLN A 630 17.13 28.83 1.17
C GLN A 630 18.45 28.72 1.92
N ALA A 631 18.56 27.73 2.79
CA ALA A 631 19.79 27.42 3.52
C ALA A 631 19.92 25.92 3.77
N GLY A 632 21.16 25.47 4.00
CA GLY A 632 21.50 24.07 4.19
C GLY A 632 22.17 23.45 2.94
N PRO A 633 22.42 22.13 2.95
CA PRO A 633 22.05 21.18 4.00
C PRO A 633 22.97 21.29 5.23
N PHE A 634 22.39 21.34 6.43
CA PHE A 634 23.10 21.33 7.71
C PHE A 634 23.14 19.93 8.30
N ASP A 635 24.22 19.57 9.01
CA ASP A 635 24.23 18.35 9.82
C ASP A 635 23.30 18.52 11.03
N ASN A 636 22.40 17.57 11.19
CA ASN A 636 21.33 17.64 12.17
C ASN A 636 21.67 16.82 13.42
N VAL A 637 22.85 17.02 14.01
CA VAL A 637 23.40 16.15 15.08
C VAL A 637 23.48 16.87 16.42
N LEU A 638 23.36 16.11 17.52
CA LEU A 638 23.56 16.59 18.90
C LEU A 638 25.06 16.80 19.17
N GLY A 639 25.62 17.92 18.72
CA GLY A 639 27.03 18.30 18.92
C GLY A 639 27.35 18.79 20.34
N GLY A 640 26.74 18.23 21.38
CA GLY A 640 26.85 18.72 22.77
C GLY A 640 26.02 19.98 23.09
N HIS A 641 25.20 20.44 22.14
CA HIS A 641 24.25 21.54 22.31
C HIS A 641 22.82 21.00 22.30
N PRO A 642 21.96 21.37 23.27
CA PRO A 642 20.57 20.89 23.34
C PRO A 642 19.63 21.57 22.33
N VAL A 643 20.14 22.57 21.57
CA VAL A 643 19.35 23.36 20.62
C VAL A 643 20.11 23.47 19.29
N PHE A 644 19.47 23.10 18.19
CA PHE A 644 19.96 23.33 16.82
C PHE A 644 19.71 24.76 16.37
N THR A 645 20.67 25.41 15.72
CA THR A 645 20.50 26.78 15.21
C THR A 645 20.79 26.85 13.71
N ALA A 646 19.94 27.57 12.97
CA ALA A 646 20.16 27.84 11.55
C ALA A 646 19.71 29.26 11.19
N THR A 647 20.37 29.84 10.19
CA THR A 647 19.99 31.13 9.61
C THR A 647 19.67 30.96 8.14
N VAL A 648 18.50 31.47 7.70
CA VAL A 648 18.09 31.51 6.30
C VAL A 648 18.09 32.96 5.84
N THR A 649 18.89 33.26 4.82
CA THR A 649 18.89 34.59 4.19
C THR A 649 17.83 34.65 3.11
N VAL A 650 16.94 35.63 3.20
CA VAL A 650 15.83 35.86 2.27
C VAL A 650 16.16 37.04 1.36
N LYS A 651 15.93 36.83 0.07
CA LYS A 651 16.05 37.84 -0.98
C LYS A 651 14.65 38.31 -1.39
N GLN A 652 14.53 39.62 -1.60
CA GLN A 652 13.31 40.22 -2.14
C GLN A 652 13.13 39.86 -3.61
N GLU A 653 11.90 39.50 -3.99
CA GLU A 653 11.47 39.40 -5.37
C GLU A 653 10.92 40.77 -5.81
N LEU A 654 11.56 41.38 -6.81
CA LEU A 654 11.32 42.78 -7.17
C LEU A 654 10.00 43.02 -7.92
N TYR A 655 9.35 41.98 -8.42
CA TYR A 655 8.11 42.07 -9.21
C TYR A 655 7.07 41.08 -8.68
N PRO A 656 6.24 41.47 -7.68
CA PRO A 656 5.13 40.62 -7.26
C PRO A 656 4.15 40.43 -8.43
N LEU A 657 3.67 39.20 -8.57
CA LEU A 657 2.48 38.95 -9.38
C LEU A 657 1.29 39.65 -8.71
N THR A 658 0.36 40.15 -9.52
CA THR A 658 -0.89 40.79 -9.10
C THR A 658 -2.03 40.30 -9.99
N ALA A 659 -3.28 40.57 -9.63
CA ALA A 659 -4.43 40.27 -10.50
C ALA A 659 -4.34 40.99 -11.88
N ASP A 660 -3.57 42.07 -11.97
CA ASP A 660 -3.32 42.81 -13.22
C ASP A 660 -2.09 42.31 -13.99
N THR A 661 -1.42 41.26 -13.52
CA THR A 661 -0.23 40.74 -14.20
C THR A 661 -0.62 40.04 -15.50
N ILE A 662 -0.07 40.55 -16.60
CA ILE A 662 -0.28 39.98 -17.94
C ILE A 662 1.02 39.30 -18.36
N TYR A 663 0.97 38.00 -18.64
CA TYR A 663 2.05 37.31 -19.31
C TYR A 663 1.99 37.61 -20.80
N GLN A 664 3.12 38.05 -21.36
CA GLN A 664 3.27 38.29 -22.78
C GLN A 664 4.42 37.43 -23.30
N HIS A 665 4.26 36.90 -24.51
CA HIS A 665 5.34 36.21 -25.17
C HIS A 665 6.45 37.21 -25.51
N ARG A 666 7.71 36.82 -25.27
CA ARG A 666 8.86 37.73 -25.39
C ARG A 666 9.92 37.20 -26.35
N GLN A 667 10.19 35.90 -26.29
CA GLN A 667 11.26 35.27 -27.04
C GLN A 667 10.90 33.82 -27.37
N LEU A 668 11.39 33.35 -28.52
CA LEU A 668 11.39 31.95 -28.91
C LEU A 668 12.80 31.40 -28.87
N LEU A 669 12.94 30.14 -28.46
CA LEU A 669 14.20 29.44 -28.60
C LEU A 669 14.32 28.95 -30.06
N GLN A 670 15.40 29.32 -30.74
CA GLN A 670 15.66 28.92 -32.13
C GLN A 670 17.07 28.38 -32.29
N TYR A 671 17.25 27.46 -33.23
CA TYR A 671 18.56 26.95 -33.63
C TYR A 671 19.12 27.73 -34.82
N GLN A 672 20.26 28.41 -34.66
CA GLN A 672 20.95 29.15 -35.71
C GLN A 672 22.48 28.91 -35.63
N GLY A 673 22.90 27.65 -35.82
CA GLY A 673 24.29 27.23 -35.55
C GLY A 673 24.59 26.99 -34.06
N GLY A 674 23.55 27.12 -33.23
CA GLY A 674 23.49 27.00 -31.77
C GLY A 674 22.10 27.45 -31.31
N TYR A 675 21.63 27.00 -30.16
CA TYR A 675 20.35 27.42 -29.58
C TYR A 675 20.48 28.78 -28.91
N GLN A 676 19.58 29.69 -29.26
CA GLN A 676 19.54 31.03 -28.69
C GLN A 676 18.11 31.56 -28.57
N TRP A 677 17.88 32.39 -27.55
CA TRP A 677 16.61 33.08 -27.33
C TRP A 677 16.49 34.28 -28.27
N VAL A 678 15.64 34.16 -29.28
CA VAL A 678 15.37 35.20 -30.28
C VAL A 678 14.15 36.01 -29.85
N PRO A 679 14.21 37.36 -29.80
CA PRO A 679 13.05 38.20 -29.54
C PRO A 679 11.88 37.90 -30.48
N GLU A 680 10.72 37.58 -29.92
CA GLU A 680 9.48 37.31 -30.63
C GLU A 680 8.30 37.60 -29.69
N ALA A 681 7.41 38.49 -30.12
CA ALA A 681 6.26 38.91 -29.30
C ALA A 681 5.02 38.03 -29.55
N GLN A 682 5.00 37.26 -30.64
CA GLN A 682 3.91 36.36 -30.98
C GLN A 682 4.15 34.97 -30.40
N ALA A 683 3.20 34.46 -29.62
CA ALA A 683 3.25 33.10 -29.13
C ALA A 683 3.14 32.08 -30.28
N PRO A 684 3.72 30.88 -30.14
CA PRO A 684 3.46 29.76 -31.06
C PRO A 684 1.96 29.51 -31.17
N THR A 685 1.49 29.28 -32.40
CA THR A 685 0.06 29.00 -32.70
C THR A 685 -0.17 27.54 -33.07
N GLN A 686 0.90 26.74 -33.09
CA GLN A 686 0.84 25.33 -33.43
C GLN A 686 0.05 24.56 -32.36
N THR A 687 -0.75 23.61 -32.83
CA THR A 687 -1.59 22.72 -32.03
C THR A 687 -1.30 21.26 -32.38
N ALA A 688 -2.07 20.31 -31.85
CA ALA A 688 -1.94 18.90 -32.25
C ALA A 688 -2.24 18.68 -33.74
N ALA A 689 -2.91 19.63 -34.42
CA ALA A 689 -3.11 19.58 -35.88
C ALA A 689 -1.81 19.74 -36.68
N ASN A 690 -0.74 20.25 -36.05
CA ASN A 690 0.57 20.40 -36.67
C ASN A 690 1.47 19.19 -36.48
N LEU A 691 1.05 18.21 -35.68
CA LEU A 691 1.73 16.93 -35.58
C LEU A 691 1.44 16.10 -36.84
N GLY A 692 2.40 15.25 -37.23
CA GLY A 692 2.22 14.39 -38.39
C GLY A 692 3.36 13.41 -38.62
N THR A 693 2.98 12.30 -39.24
CA THR A 693 3.86 11.21 -39.67
C THR A 693 4.41 11.52 -41.07
N GLY A 694 5.72 11.37 -41.31
CA GLY A 694 6.30 11.57 -42.63
C GLY A 694 7.83 11.50 -42.71
N SER A 695 8.34 11.41 -43.94
CA SER A 695 9.78 11.33 -44.24
C SER A 695 10.56 12.64 -44.11
N ASP A 696 9.87 13.76 -43.93
CA ASP A 696 10.43 15.11 -44.06
C ASP A 696 10.90 15.73 -42.73
N GLY A 697 11.04 14.92 -41.67
CA GLY A 697 11.57 15.37 -40.38
C GLY A 697 10.54 16.16 -39.54
N GLY A 698 9.44 15.50 -39.15
CA GLY A 698 8.34 16.07 -38.36
C GLY A 698 8.30 15.62 -36.89
N LEU A 699 7.29 16.11 -36.17
CA LEU A 699 6.92 15.68 -34.82
C LEU A 699 5.59 14.91 -34.91
N GLU A 700 5.57 13.65 -34.48
CA GLU A 700 4.33 12.86 -34.48
C GLU A 700 3.57 12.97 -33.16
N GLY A 701 4.30 13.12 -32.06
CA GLY A 701 3.77 13.11 -30.71
C GLY A 701 4.60 13.97 -29.77
N LEU A 702 3.95 14.50 -28.73
CA LEU A 702 4.60 15.25 -27.67
C LEU A 702 4.59 14.41 -26.38
N GLY A 703 5.73 14.40 -25.69
CA GLY A 703 5.89 13.68 -24.43
C GLY A 703 6.06 14.62 -23.23
N ASN A 704 6.62 14.07 -22.15
CA ASN A 704 6.80 14.79 -20.90
C ASN A 704 7.89 15.87 -20.97
N ILE A 705 7.70 16.91 -20.16
CA ILE A 705 8.68 17.96 -19.89
C ILE A 705 8.97 18.03 -18.39
N THR A 706 10.22 18.23 -18.03
CA THR A 706 10.68 18.46 -16.66
C THR A 706 11.73 19.56 -16.66
N LEU A 707 11.94 20.20 -15.51
CA LEU A 707 12.97 21.23 -15.38
C LEU A 707 13.64 21.20 -14.01
N THR A 708 14.84 21.75 -13.96
CA THR A 708 15.59 21.98 -12.73
C THR A 708 16.05 23.43 -12.70
N ASP A 709 15.67 24.14 -11.65
CA ASP A 709 15.98 25.55 -11.49
C ASP A 709 17.46 25.71 -11.18
N ASP A 710 18.02 24.95 -10.24
CA ASP A 710 19.39 25.13 -9.76
C ASP A 710 20.47 24.96 -10.85
N LEU A 711 20.28 24.04 -11.79
CA LEU A 711 21.13 23.90 -12.99
C LEU A 711 20.63 24.69 -14.20
N GLY A 712 19.41 25.23 -14.16
CA GLY A 712 18.83 25.98 -15.27
C GLY A 712 18.67 25.15 -16.55
N VAL A 713 18.33 23.86 -16.40
CA VAL A 713 18.16 22.88 -17.49
C VAL A 713 16.71 22.41 -17.52
N LEU A 714 16.16 22.23 -18.73
CA LEU A 714 14.92 21.52 -18.98
C LEU A 714 15.20 20.24 -19.78
N GLY A 715 14.40 19.20 -19.53
CA GLY A 715 14.40 17.95 -20.29
C GLY A 715 13.02 17.75 -20.91
N TYR A 716 12.96 17.31 -22.15
CA TYR A 716 11.71 17.16 -22.91
C TYR A 716 11.77 15.96 -23.85
N VAL A 717 10.59 15.47 -24.22
CA VAL A 717 10.38 14.24 -24.99
C VAL A 717 9.43 14.50 -26.15
N TRP A 718 9.71 13.87 -27.29
CA TRP A 718 8.82 13.89 -28.47
C TRP A 718 8.94 12.58 -29.25
N GLU A 719 7.93 12.26 -30.03
CA GLU A 719 7.97 11.21 -31.06
C GLU A 719 8.48 11.82 -32.36
N ALA A 720 9.68 11.42 -32.75
CA ALA A 720 10.36 11.92 -33.93
C ALA A 720 9.86 11.16 -35.16
N SER A 721 9.47 11.85 -36.23
CA SER A 721 9.09 11.21 -37.49
C SER A 721 10.01 11.67 -38.62
N GLY A 722 10.66 10.74 -39.32
CA GLY A 722 11.57 11.06 -40.42
C GLY A 722 12.88 11.77 -40.00
N GLN A 723 13.21 11.82 -38.71
CA GLN A 723 14.43 12.46 -38.18
C GLN A 723 15.65 11.51 -38.20
N GLY A 724 15.49 10.28 -38.68
CA GLY A 724 16.59 9.30 -38.78
C GLY A 724 17.06 8.75 -37.44
N MET A 725 16.16 8.69 -36.44
CA MET A 725 16.48 8.17 -35.11
C MET A 725 16.83 6.67 -35.18
N PRO A 726 18.01 6.25 -34.66
CA PRO A 726 18.36 4.83 -34.60
C PRO A 726 17.46 4.07 -33.61
N PRO A 727 17.00 2.85 -33.94
CA PRO A 727 16.29 2.01 -32.97
C PRO A 727 17.25 1.42 -31.92
N PRO A 728 16.73 0.99 -30.75
CA PRO A 728 17.55 0.35 -29.72
C PRO A 728 18.21 -0.93 -30.25
N MET A 729 19.53 -1.07 -30.06
CA MET A 729 20.26 -2.34 -30.25
C MET A 729 20.05 -3.03 -31.62
N GLY A 730 20.31 -2.32 -32.73
CA GLY A 730 20.57 -2.95 -34.03
C GLY A 730 19.39 -3.67 -34.71
N GLY A 731 18.16 -3.39 -34.28
CA GLY A 731 16.94 -3.88 -34.93
C GLY A 731 16.85 -3.43 -36.39
N GLY A 732 17.14 -4.33 -37.32
CA GLY A 732 16.91 -4.08 -38.74
C GLY A 732 15.42 -4.09 -39.06
N GLY A 733 14.87 -2.93 -39.44
CA GLY A 733 13.58 -2.82 -40.10
C GLY A 733 12.53 -1.97 -39.36
N GLY A 734 12.36 -0.73 -39.81
CA GLY A 734 11.04 -0.26 -40.23
C GLY A 734 10.06 0.32 -39.21
N THR A 735 10.50 1.11 -38.23
CA THR A 735 9.64 2.20 -37.72
C THR A 735 10.37 3.53 -37.91
N PRO A 736 9.92 4.40 -38.84
CA PRO A 736 10.46 5.77 -38.97
C PRO A 736 10.21 6.64 -37.74
N GLU A 737 9.29 6.21 -36.87
CA GLU A 737 8.82 6.96 -35.72
C GLU A 737 9.23 6.33 -34.39
N LEU A 738 9.99 7.09 -33.61
CA LEU A 738 10.51 6.69 -32.31
C LEU A 738 10.50 7.88 -31.36
N TYR A 739 10.17 7.62 -30.10
CA TYR A 739 10.32 8.58 -29.03
C TYR A 739 11.80 8.86 -28.75
N THR A 740 12.14 10.12 -28.54
CA THR A 740 13.47 10.52 -28.11
C THR A 740 13.37 11.63 -27.06
N MET A 741 14.51 11.97 -26.47
CA MET A 741 14.59 12.97 -25.41
C MET A 741 15.84 13.84 -25.55
N SER A 742 15.74 15.07 -25.05
CA SER A 742 16.82 16.03 -25.05
C SER A 742 16.79 16.91 -23.81
N ASN A 743 17.96 17.45 -23.45
CA ASN A 743 18.08 18.56 -22.51
C ASN A 743 18.43 19.85 -23.24
N LEU A 744 18.01 20.98 -22.67
CA LEU A 744 18.38 22.33 -23.08
C LEU A 744 18.58 23.22 -21.85
N GLY A 745 19.54 24.15 -21.93
CA GLY A 745 19.63 25.23 -20.97
C GLY A 745 18.48 26.23 -21.17
N TYR A 746 17.77 26.61 -20.11
CA TYR A 746 16.68 27.59 -20.23
C TYR A 746 16.96 28.89 -19.46
N ARG A 747 17.82 28.84 -18.43
CA ARG A 747 18.24 30.04 -17.69
C ARG A 747 19.70 29.93 -17.21
N PRO A 748 20.51 30.98 -17.31
CA PRO A 748 21.88 30.95 -16.81
C PRO A 748 21.95 30.79 -15.29
N ILE A 749 22.89 29.97 -14.82
CA ILE A 749 23.29 29.88 -13.41
C ILE A 749 24.33 30.97 -13.08
N PRO A 750 24.62 31.26 -11.80
CA PRO A 750 25.67 32.22 -11.43
C PRO A 750 27.00 31.92 -12.12
N GLY A 751 27.53 32.90 -12.87
CA GLY A 751 28.77 32.75 -13.66
C GLY A 751 28.57 32.20 -15.08
N GLY A 752 27.36 31.78 -15.46
CA GLY A 752 27.03 31.37 -16.82
C GLY A 752 26.75 32.55 -17.75
N ASP A 753 27.25 32.47 -18.99
CA ASP A 753 26.93 33.42 -20.06
C ASP A 753 25.49 33.18 -20.59
N PRO A 754 24.57 34.17 -20.47
CA PRO A 754 23.20 34.05 -20.98
C PRO A 754 23.10 33.80 -22.48
N THR A 755 24.08 34.24 -23.27
CA THR A 755 24.03 34.13 -24.74
C THR A 755 24.28 32.70 -25.25
N HIS A 756 25.09 31.93 -24.52
CA HIS A 756 25.44 30.55 -24.86
C HIS A 756 24.78 29.52 -23.93
N TRP A 757 23.93 29.97 -23.00
CA TRP A 757 23.34 29.09 -22.00
C TRP A 757 22.48 27.96 -22.56
N PRO A 758 21.65 28.17 -23.61
CA PRO A 758 20.84 27.07 -24.13
C PRO A 758 21.67 25.88 -24.61
N ASP A 759 22.80 26.15 -25.26
CA ASP A 759 23.76 25.14 -25.69
C ASP A 759 24.52 24.50 -24.51
N ALA A 760 24.77 25.28 -23.45
CA ALA A 760 25.49 24.82 -22.27
C ALA A 760 24.81 23.62 -21.61
N GLY A 761 23.48 23.56 -21.61
CA GLY A 761 22.68 22.45 -21.07
C GLY A 761 22.26 21.40 -22.11
N TYR A 762 22.72 21.51 -23.36
CA TYR A 762 22.27 20.63 -24.44
C TYR A 762 22.71 19.19 -24.23
N MET A 763 21.76 18.25 -24.36
CA MET A 763 22.03 16.81 -24.45
C MET A 763 21.06 16.10 -25.39
N THR A 764 21.45 14.97 -25.97
CA THR A 764 20.62 14.18 -26.91
C THR A 764 20.69 12.69 -26.65
N ALA A 765 19.59 11.97 -26.84
CA ALA A 765 19.60 10.51 -26.81
C ALA A 765 20.26 9.95 -28.10
N PRO A 766 21.20 8.99 -28.01
CA PRO A 766 21.85 8.40 -29.17
C PRO A 766 20.94 7.45 -29.98
N GLU A 767 19.87 6.95 -29.37
CA GLU A 767 18.88 6.03 -29.95
C GLU A 767 17.47 6.45 -29.48
N GLY A 768 16.44 6.04 -30.21
CA GLY A 768 15.02 6.28 -29.87
C GLY A 768 14.35 5.06 -29.23
N TYR A 769 13.14 5.24 -28.70
CA TYR A 769 12.34 4.23 -28.02
C TYR A 769 10.98 4.04 -28.71
N SER A 770 10.42 2.84 -28.63
CA SER A 770 9.04 2.57 -29.09
C SER A 770 7.96 3.11 -28.16
N GLY A 771 8.31 3.48 -26.93
CA GLY A 771 7.43 4.14 -25.97
C GLY A 771 8.07 5.42 -25.44
N ALA A 772 7.27 6.32 -24.87
CA ALA A 772 7.76 7.61 -24.37
C ALA A 772 8.62 7.42 -23.10
N PRO A 773 9.91 7.82 -23.08
CA PRO A 773 10.66 7.95 -21.85
C PRO A 773 10.07 9.08 -20.99
N ILE A 774 10.34 9.04 -19.68
CA ILE A 774 9.87 10.08 -18.75
C ILE A 774 11.08 10.67 -18.00
N PRO A 775 11.58 11.86 -18.40
CA PRO A 775 12.61 12.55 -17.63
C PRO A 775 12.01 13.10 -16.32
N LEU A 776 12.76 12.97 -15.24
CA LEU A 776 12.30 13.23 -13.88
C LEU A 776 13.38 13.98 -13.09
N TYR A 777 13.29 15.32 -13.09
CA TYR A 777 14.31 16.19 -12.49
C TYR A 777 13.79 16.85 -11.22
N VAL A 778 14.60 16.84 -10.16
CA VAL A 778 14.28 17.56 -8.91
C VAL A 778 14.34 19.07 -9.17
N ARG A 779 13.19 19.75 -9.09
CA ARG A 779 13.03 21.16 -9.49
C ARG A 779 13.98 22.13 -8.78
N THR A 780 14.17 22.04 -7.47
CA THR A 780 15.06 22.93 -6.69
C THR A 780 15.84 22.12 -5.65
N ALA A 781 17.08 22.52 -5.33
CA ALA A 781 17.93 21.85 -4.35
C ALA A 781 18.69 22.88 -3.49
N PRO A 782 19.07 22.58 -2.24
CA PRO A 782 19.43 21.26 -1.75
C PRO A 782 18.33 20.62 -0.91
N GLY A 783 17.88 19.43 -1.30
CA GLY A 783 17.24 18.51 -0.36
C GLY A 783 18.15 18.26 0.85
N ALA A 784 17.69 17.49 1.82
CA ALA A 784 18.44 17.19 3.05
C ALA A 784 19.68 16.31 2.82
N GLY A 785 20.58 16.68 1.90
CA GLY A 785 21.79 15.97 1.50
C GLY A 785 21.58 14.49 1.17
N SER A 786 20.44 14.13 0.57
CA SER A 786 20.20 12.77 0.10
C SER A 786 21.27 12.37 -0.92
N SER A 787 21.84 11.17 -0.78
CA SER A 787 22.72 10.58 -1.80
C SER A 787 21.94 10.02 -3.00
N ALA A 788 20.60 10.08 -2.95
CA ALA A 788 19.74 9.65 -4.04
C ALA A 788 19.92 10.56 -5.28
N PRO A 789 19.75 10.00 -6.49
CA PRO A 789 19.94 10.72 -7.74
C PRO A 789 18.87 11.80 -7.90
N ARG A 790 19.28 12.92 -8.49
CA ARG A 790 18.41 14.10 -8.69
C ARG A 790 17.85 14.22 -10.10
N PHE A 791 18.48 13.54 -11.04
CA PHE A 791 18.17 13.61 -12.46
C PHE A 791 18.04 12.19 -12.95
N LEU A 792 16.81 11.80 -13.24
CA LEU A 792 16.46 10.45 -13.63
C LEU A 792 15.69 10.48 -14.95
N TYR A 793 15.62 9.35 -15.62
CA TYR A 793 14.60 9.09 -16.63
C TYR A 793 14.07 7.67 -16.47
N LEU A 794 12.80 7.49 -16.78
CA LEU A 794 12.23 6.17 -16.94
C LEU A 794 12.54 5.63 -18.34
N ASP A 795 13.16 4.47 -18.37
CA ASP A 795 13.38 3.66 -19.57
C ASP A 795 12.10 2.86 -19.90
N PRO A 796 11.45 3.14 -21.05
CA PRO A 796 10.17 2.53 -21.41
C PRO A 796 10.31 1.15 -22.09
N SER A 797 11.54 0.66 -22.31
CA SER A 797 11.78 -0.58 -23.07
C SER A 797 11.29 -1.86 -22.37
N GLY A 798 11.25 -1.85 -21.04
CA GLY A 798 10.93 -3.02 -20.23
C GLY A 798 12.05 -4.07 -20.21
N ASP A 799 12.18 -4.81 -19.10
CA ASP A 799 13.05 -5.98 -19.02
C ASP A 799 12.31 -7.29 -19.42
N LYS A 800 13.05 -8.40 -19.49
CA LYS A 800 12.49 -9.74 -19.80
C LYS A 800 11.43 -10.23 -18.80
N ASP A 801 11.36 -9.62 -17.62
CA ASP A 801 10.42 -9.93 -16.55
C ASP A 801 9.30 -8.86 -16.44
N GLY A 802 9.24 -7.90 -17.38
CA GLY A 802 8.22 -6.85 -17.47
C GLY A 802 8.50 -5.57 -16.68
N GLY A 803 9.69 -5.37 -16.11
CA GLY A 803 10.04 -4.19 -15.31
C GLY A 803 10.52 -2.99 -16.12
N TYR A 804 9.99 -1.80 -15.86
CA TYR A 804 10.44 -0.52 -16.45
C TYR A 804 11.43 0.20 -15.53
N HIS A 805 12.63 0.52 -16.01
CA HIS A 805 13.77 0.90 -15.16
C HIS A 805 13.94 2.40 -15.00
N LEU A 806 14.25 2.85 -13.79
CA LEU A 806 14.64 4.22 -13.50
C LEU A 806 16.16 4.38 -13.61
N ARG A 807 16.59 5.19 -14.56
CA ARG A 807 17.99 5.37 -14.96
C ARG A 807 18.47 6.77 -14.60
N GLU A 808 19.75 6.90 -14.29
CA GLU A 808 20.35 8.20 -13.95
C GLU A 808 20.74 9.00 -15.19
N VAL A 809 20.50 10.30 -15.12
CA VAL A 809 21.02 11.30 -16.05
C VAL A 809 22.15 12.05 -15.35
N THR A 810 23.26 12.26 -16.06
CA THR A 810 24.32 13.17 -15.61
C THR A 810 24.26 14.42 -16.48
N PRO A 811 23.58 15.51 -16.05
CA PRO A 811 23.50 16.73 -16.84
C PRO A 811 24.89 17.35 -17.05
N VAL A 812 25.16 17.83 -18.25
CA VAL A 812 26.36 18.59 -18.57
C VAL A 812 25.98 20.04 -18.76
N THR A 813 26.48 20.93 -17.89
CA THR A 813 26.26 22.39 -17.96
C THR A 813 27.54 23.19 -18.20
N ASP A 814 28.67 22.50 -18.39
CA ASP A 814 29.96 23.14 -18.65
C ASP A 814 30.00 23.70 -20.09
N GLN A 815 30.10 25.02 -20.20
CA GLN A 815 30.16 25.74 -21.48
C GLN A 815 31.40 25.39 -22.30
N ALA A 816 32.45 24.86 -21.68
CA ALA A 816 33.66 24.42 -22.39
C ALA A 816 33.46 23.09 -23.15
N VAL A 817 32.39 22.35 -22.85
CA VAL A 817 32.07 21.09 -23.55
C VAL A 817 31.25 21.40 -24.80
N PRO A 818 31.77 21.15 -26.03
CA PRO A 818 31.03 21.44 -27.26
C PRO A 818 29.74 20.63 -27.39
N MET A 819 28.72 21.14 -28.10
CA MET A 819 27.42 20.46 -28.27
C MET A 819 27.51 19.03 -28.83
N GLY A 820 28.47 18.76 -29.72
CA GLY A 820 28.65 17.46 -30.37
C GLY A 820 29.52 16.46 -29.59
N ASP A 821 29.94 16.78 -28.38
CA ASP A 821 30.78 15.90 -27.55
C ASP A 821 29.96 14.70 -27.01
N ALA A 822 30.56 13.51 -26.98
CA ALA A 822 29.90 12.30 -26.49
C ALA A 822 29.42 12.41 -25.03
N ARG A 823 30.03 13.28 -24.22
CA ARG A 823 29.58 13.57 -22.84
C ARG A 823 28.19 14.20 -22.80
N ARG A 824 27.71 14.81 -23.89
CA ARG A 824 26.36 15.38 -24.02
C ARG A 824 25.34 14.35 -24.53
N GLN A 825 25.68 13.07 -24.56
CA GLN A 825 24.73 12.01 -24.87
C GLN A 825 24.14 11.39 -23.61
N PHE A 826 22.86 11.05 -23.65
CA PHE A 826 22.26 10.23 -22.60
C PHE A 826 22.88 8.82 -22.63
N ASN A 827 23.19 8.28 -21.45
CA ASN A 827 23.66 6.90 -21.33
C ASN A 827 22.45 5.95 -21.29
N LEU A 828 22.18 5.27 -22.40
CA LEU A 828 21.03 4.36 -22.53
C LEU A 828 21.36 2.90 -22.18
N ALA A 829 22.65 2.52 -22.15
CA ALA A 829 23.11 1.14 -22.00
C ALA A 829 23.78 0.88 -20.65
N THR A 830 23.19 1.36 -19.54
CA THR A 830 23.84 1.26 -18.23
C THR A 830 23.79 -0.16 -17.64
N GLY A 831 22.72 -0.90 -17.90
CA GLY A 831 22.39 -2.14 -17.16
C GLY A 831 22.23 -1.94 -15.65
N ARG A 832 22.13 -0.67 -15.21
CA ARG A 832 22.01 -0.24 -13.82
C ARG A 832 20.76 0.58 -13.60
N SER A 833 20.03 0.27 -12.54
CA SER A 833 18.76 0.89 -12.23
C SER A 833 18.70 1.34 -10.76
N TRP A 834 17.98 2.43 -10.52
CA TRP A 834 17.64 2.93 -9.18
C TRP A 834 16.30 2.35 -8.68
N GLY A 835 15.64 1.54 -9.49
CA GLY A 835 14.39 0.86 -9.18
C GLY A 835 13.54 0.67 -10.43
N ARG A 836 12.50 -0.17 -10.33
CA ARG A 836 11.66 -0.54 -11.46
C ARG A 836 10.18 -0.53 -11.14
N PHE A 837 9.37 -0.28 -12.15
CA PHE A 837 7.90 -0.26 -12.08
C PHE A 837 7.34 -1.46 -12.84
N ALA A 838 6.33 -2.12 -12.28
CA ALA A 838 5.65 -3.27 -12.91
C ALA A 838 4.69 -2.87 -14.04
N ILE A 839 4.38 -1.58 -14.12
CA ILE A 839 3.45 -1.00 -15.08
C ILE A 839 4.13 0.23 -15.62
N LEU A 840 4.06 0.46 -16.94
CA LEU A 840 4.63 1.65 -17.57
C LEU A 840 3.89 2.87 -17.04
N PRO A 841 4.50 3.74 -16.21
CA PRO A 841 3.89 4.98 -15.77
C PRO A 841 3.58 5.91 -16.94
N THR A 842 2.52 6.71 -16.81
CA THR A 842 2.21 7.81 -17.73
C THR A 842 2.52 9.17 -17.12
N SER A 843 2.56 9.24 -15.77
CA SER A 843 2.95 10.44 -15.02
C SER A 843 3.79 10.05 -13.80
N MET A 844 4.85 10.81 -13.53
CA MET A 844 5.78 10.56 -12.43
C MET A 844 6.20 11.86 -11.75
N ALA A 845 6.48 11.79 -10.46
CA ALA A 845 7.05 12.90 -9.70
C ALA A 845 8.12 12.40 -8.71
N ILE A 846 9.19 13.19 -8.54
CA ILE A 846 10.28 12.88 -7.61
C ILE A 846 10.11 13.67 -6.33
N HIS A 847 10.08 12.95 -5.22
CA HIS A 847 9.97 13.47 -3.87
C HIS A 847 11.38 13.68 -3.30
N SER A 848 11.67 14.86 -2.74
CA SER A 848 13.06 15.23 -2.37
C SER A 848 13.65 14.38 -1.24
N ASN A 849 12.80 13.71 -0.46
CA ASN A 849 13.20 12.69 0.54
C ASN A 849 13.58 11.32 -0.04
N GLY A 850 13.83 11.19 -1.36
CA GLY A 850 14.32 9.96 -1.96
C GLY A 850 13.22 8.96 -2.33
N TYR A 851 12.08 9.46 -2.80
CA TYR A 851 11.03 8.60 -3.35
C TYR A 851 10.65 9.07 -4.75
N VAL A 852 10.18 8.14 -5.56
CA VAL A 852 9.55 8.43 -6.85
C VAL A 852 8.14 7.87 -6.81
N VAL A 853 7.18 8.71 -7.18
CA VAL A 853 5.78 8.31 -7.29
C VAL A 853 5.34 8.35 -8.73
N ALA A 854 4.47 7.41 -9.08
CA ALA A 854 4.06 7.17 -10.44
C ALA A 854 2.61 6.70 -10.51
N VAL A 855 1.93 7.06 -11.59
CA VAL A 855 0.56 6.62 -11.88
C VAL A 855 0.44 6.22 -13.34
N ASN A 856 -0.56 5.37 -13.62
CA ASN A 856 -1.02 5.07 -14.96
C ASN A 856 -2.55 5.04 -14.93
N SER A 857 -3.21 5.78 -15.82
CA SER A 857 -4.68 5.87 -15.86
C SER A 857 -5.40 4.54 -16.11
N SER A 858 -4.74 3.52 -16.65
CA SER A 858 -5.31 2.17 -16.81
C SER A 858 -5.30 1.34 -15.52
N CYS A 859 -4.59 1.81 -14.49
CA CYS A 859 -4.39 1.09 -13.24
C CYS A 859 -4.67 2.01 -12.05
N ASP A 860 -5.63 1.64 -11.21
CA ASP A 860 -6.13 2.51 -10.13
C ASP A 860 -5.21 2.55 -8.90
N HIS A 861 -3.91 2.64 -9.12
CA HIS A 861 -2.85 2.50 -8.13
C HIS A 861 -1.93 3.72 -8.14
N LEU A 862 -1.41 4.06 -6.97
CA LEU A 862 -0.24 4.92 -6.84
C LEU A 862 0.98 4.02 -6.64
N LEU A 863 1.93 4.09 -7.55
CA LEU A 863 3.20 3.38 -7.43
C LEU A 863 4.18 4.27 -6.66
N ILE A 864 4.80 3.72 -5.61
CA ILE A 864 5.75 4.42 -4.74
C ILE A 864 7.04 3.60 -4.68
N LEU A 865 8.12 4.18 -5.21
CA LEU A 865 9.48 3.62 -5.19
C LEU A 865 10.33 4.41 -4.21
N ALA A 866 10.89 3.75 -3.19
CA ALA A 866 11.98 4.31 -2.40
C ALA A 866 13.29 4.18 -3.17
N LEU A 867 14.03 5.28 -3.33
CA LEU A 867 15.33 5.26 -4.01
C LEU A 867 16.38 4.64 -3.08
N PRO A 868 17.12 3.61 -3.54
CA PRO A 868 18.19 2.99 -2.76
C PRO A 868 19.35 3.98 -2.58
N THR A 869 20.31 3.63 -1.72
CA THR A 869 21.54 4.42 -1.51
C THR A 869 22.50 4.39 -2.71
N GLY A 870 22.31 3.45 -3.62
CA GLY A 870 23.05 3.33 -4.88
C GLY A 870 22.27 2.49 -5.91
N SER A 871 22.57 2.67 -7.18
CA SER A 871 22.00 1.84 -8.25
C SER A 871 22.46 0.37 -8.14
N SER A 872 21.63 -0.56 -8.59
CA SER A 872 21.92 -2.00 -8.69
C SER A 872 21.81 -2.48 -10.14
N ALA A 873 22.18 -3.74 -10.41
CA ALA A 873 21.90 -4.35 -11.71
C ALA A 873 20.39 -4.49 -11.92
N ASP A 874 19.92 -4.49 -13.17
CA ASP A 874 18.49 -4.50 -13.48
C ASP A 874 17.71 -5.65 -12.80
N ALA A 875 18.28 -6.86 -12.78
CA ALA A 875 17.67 -8.01 -12.13
C ALA A 875 17.45 -7.81 -10.61
N ASP A 876 18.32 -7.01 -9.98
CA ASP A 876 18.35 -6.73 -8.54
C ASP A 876 17.74 -5.36 -8.20
N ALA A 877 17.14 -4.68 -9.19
CA ALA A 877 16.51 -3.37 -8.97
C ALA A 877 15.25 -3.53 -8.11
N PRO A 878 15.08 -2.69 -7.06
CA PRO A 878 13.92 -2.75 -6.20
C PRO A 878 12.64 -2.41 -6.98
N TRP A 879 11.55 -3.12 -6.71
CA TRP A 879 10.24 -2.85 -7.28
C TRP A 879 9.56 -1.69 -6.57
N ALA A 880 8.87 -0.84 -7.33
CA ALA A 880 7.91 0.11 -6.78
C ALA A 880 6.77 -0.64 -6.10
N SER A 881 6.38 -0.16 -4.91
CA SER A 881 5.22 -0.65 -4.18
C SER A 881 3.93 -0.01 -4.72
N ALA A 882 2.78 -0.67 -4.57
CA ALA A 882 1.47 -0.13 -4.98
C ALA A 882 0.48 -0.15 -3.80
N PRO A 883 0.65 0.73 -2.79
CA PRO A 883 -0.10 0.64 -1.53
C PRO A 883 -1.58 1.06 -1.58
N LEU A 884 -2.10 1.51 -2.74
CA LEU A 884 -3.46 2.06 -2.88
C LEU A 884 -4.31 1.30 -3.90
N GLN A 885 -5.63 1.20 -3.65
CA GLN A 885 -6.56 0.47 -4.53
C GLN A 885 -7.56 1.32 -5.31
N PRO A 886 -8.21 0.70 -6.33
CA PRO A 886 -9.47 1.17 -6.89
C PRO A 886 -10.53 1.51 -5.83
N GLY A 887 -11.21 2.63 -6.03
CA GLY A 887 -12.38 3.00 -5.23
C GLY A 887 -12.60 4.50 -5.15
N THR A 888 -13.60 4.89 -4.37
CA THR A 888 -14.04 6.29 -4.25
C THR A 888 -13.78 6.88 -2.85
N ALA A 889 -13.47 6.05 -1.86
CA ALA A 889 -13.15 6.50 -0.50
C ALA A 889 -11.80 7.26 -0.42
N PRO A 890 -11.50 7.97 0.70
CA PRO A 890 -10.14 8.45 0.95
C PRO A 890 -9.13 7.30 0.96
N GLY A 891 -7.99 7.46 0.32
CA GLY A 891 -6.99 6.39 0.21
C GLY A 891 -7.24 5.44 -0.98
N ARG A 892 -8.19 5.78 -1.85
CA ARG A 892 -8.53 5.04 -3.07
C ARG A 892 -8.42 5.92 -4.29
N LEU A 893 -8.13 5.30 -5.43
CA LEU A 893 -7.98 5.97 -6.71
C LEU A 893 -8.95 5.39 -7.73
N LEU A 894 -9.27 6.17 -8.76
CA LEU A 894 -9.94 5.69 -9.97
C LEU A 894 -9.42 6.48 -11.16
N ALA A 895 -8.83 5.78 -12.13
CA ALA A 895 -8.10 6.31 -13.28
C ALA A 895 -7.19 7.50 -12.90
N PRO A 896 -6.16 7.28 -12.06
CA PRO A 896 -5.21 8.33 -11.69
C PRO A 896 -4.41 8.75 -12.93
N ALA A 897 -4.47 10.04 -13.29
CA ALA A 897 -3.91 10.55 -14.53
C ALA A 897 -2.59 11.30 -14.34
N LEU A 898 -2.47 12.12 -13.28
CA LEU A 898 -1.30 12.96 -13.03
C LEU A 898 -0.89 12.94 -11.57
N VAL A 899 0.41 13.07 -11.31
CA VAL A 899 0.97 13.21 -9.96
C VAL A 899 1.90 14.42 -9.86
N ALA A 900 1.86 15.14 -8.73
CA ALA A 900 2.75 16.25 -8.44
C ALA A 900 3.15 16.27 -6.95
N ILE A 901 4.30 16.85 -6.64
CA ILE A 901 4.78 17.03 -5.26
C ILE A 901 4.65 18.50 -4.88
N ARG A 902 3.91 18.80 -3.81
CA ARG A 902 3.84 20.14 -3.22
C ARG A 902 5.19 20.52 -2.58
N PRO A 903 5.50 21.81 -2.43
CA PRO A 903 6.69 22.27 -1.72
C PRO A 903 6.84 21.69 -0.30
N ASP A 904 5.72 21.52 0.40
CA ASP A 904 5.63 20.88 1.72
C ASP A 904 5.84 19.35 1.71
N GLN A 905 6.12 18.78 0.54
CA GLN A 905 6.31 17.34 0.28
C GLN A 905 5.02 16.50 0.32
N THR A 906 3.83 17.12 0.35
CA THR A 906 2.58 16.40 0.12
C THR A 906 2.47 15.96 -1.33
N MET A 907 2.10 14.70 -1.56
CA MET A 907 1.86 14.18 -2.91
C MET A 907 0.43 14.47 -3.30
N LEU A 908 0.21 14.99 -4.51
CA LEU A 908 -1.11 15.18 -5.08
C LEU A 908 -1.30 14.21 -6.24
N VAL A 909 -2.45 13.54 -6.27
CA VAL A 909 -2.86 12.67 -7.38
C VAL A 909 -4.14 13.23 -7.96
N LEU A 910 -4.12 13.53 -9.27
CA LEU A 910 -5.30 13.87 -10.05
C LEU A 910 -5.96 12.60 -10.54
N GLU A 911 -7.21 12.40 -10.16
CA GLU A 911 -8.03 11.24 -10.50
C GLU A 911 -9.03 11.64 -11.59
N ALA A 912 -8.82 11.16 -12.82
CA ALA A 912 -9.74 11.40 -13.91
C ALA A 912 -11.06 10.64 -13.69
N GLY A 913 -11.03 9.45 -13.10
CA GLY A 913 -12.22 8.66 -12.85
C GLY A 913 -13.09 9.27 -11.74
N ASN A 914 -12.48 9.58 -10.60
CA ASN A 914 -13.17 10.18 -9.46
C ASN A 914 -13.39 11.71 -9.58
N GLN A 915 -12.86 12.34 -10.63
CA GLN A 915 -12.98 13.78 -10.90
C GLN A 915 -12.53 14.65 -9.72
N ARG A 916 -11.36 14.34 -9.16
CA ARG A 916 -10.81 15.02 -7.98
C ARG A 916 -9.28 15.08 -7.99
N ILE A 917 -8.72 15.95 -7.15
CA ILE A 917 -7.30 15.91 -6.75
C ILE A 917 -7.24 15.54 -5.28
N GLN A 918 -6.59 14.43 -4.97
CA GLN A 918 -6.46 13.90 -3.61
C GLN A 918 -5.01 13.99 -3.10
N ALA A 919 -4.86 14.28 -1.81
CA ALA A 919 -3.57 14.43 -1.16
C ALA A 919 -3.14 13.16 -0.42
N PHE A 920 -1.85 12.84 -0.50
CA PHE A 920 -1.24 11.67 0.11
C PHE A 920 0.09 12.01 0.80
N SER A 921 0.40 11.28 1.88
CA SER A 921 1.73 11.28 2.49
C SER A 921 2.66 10.42 1.66
N ARG A 922 3.98 10.58 1.80
CA ARG A 922 4.97 9.74 1.09
C ARG A 922 4.75 8.23 1.23
N GLY A 923 4.04 7.79 2.27
CA GLY A 923 3.67 6.39 2.48
C GLY A 923 2.38 5.94 1.80
N GLY A 924 1.77 6.79 0.99
CA GLY A 924 0.52 6.52 0.29
C GLY A 924 -0.74 6.70 1.16
N HIS A 925 -0.65 7.24 2.38
CA HIS A 925 -1.84 7.44 3.20
C HIS A 925 -2.56 8.75 2.81
N PRO A 926 -3.90 8.78 2.72
CA PRO A 926 -4.63 10.01 2.38
C PRO A 926 -4.44 11.07 3.46
N VAL A 927 -4.13 12.31 3.09
CA VAL A 927 -3.83 13.38 4.05
C VAL A 927 -4.94 14.44 4.04
N PRO A 928 -5.49 14.81 5.22
CA PRO A 928 -6.56 15.80 5.32
C PRO A 928 -6.03 17.24 5.23
N VAL A 929 -5.28 17.60 4.18
CA VAL A 929 -4.63 18.92 4.04
C VAL A 929 -5.58 20.05 3.65
N PHE A 930 -6.76 19.74 3.08
CA PHE A 930 -7.73 20.73 2.61
C PHE A 930 -8.76 21.04 3.70
N SER A 931 -8.29 21.62 4.81
CA SER A 931 -9.07 21.81 6.05
C SER A 931 -10.36 22.63 5.88
N ALA A 932 -10.44 23.50 4.87
CA ALA A 932 -11.64 24.26 4.53
C ALA A 932 -12.71 23.44 3.77
N ARG A 933 -12.39 22.20 3.38
CA ARG A 933 -13.25 21.33 2.55
C ARG A 933 -13.72 20.10 3.32
N LYS A 934 -14.86 19.54 2.91
CA LYS A 934 -15.39 18.26 3.42
C LYS A 934 -15.71 17.31 2.26
N PRO A 935 -15.06 16.13 2.19
CA PRO A 935 -13.98 15.69 3.07
C PRO A 935 -12.66 16.43 2.79
N SER A 936 -11.80 16.58 3.79
CA SER A 936 -10.58 17.39 3.72
C SER A 936 -9.40 16.73 2.99
N PHE A 937 -9.62 15.56 2.38
CA PHE A 937 -8.58 14.76 1.71
C PHE A 937 -8.43 15.11 0.21
N TRP A 938 -9.44 15.71 -0.40
CA TRP A 938 -9.43 16.06 -1.82
C TRP A 938 -10.26 17.29 -2.12
N PHE A 939 -10.14 17.76 -3.35
CA PHE A 939 -11.08 18.70 -3.96
C PHE A 939 -11.53 18.26 -5.35
N PRO A 940 -12.74 18.65 -5.79
CA PRO A 940 -13.24 18.28 -7.12
C PRO A 940 -12.51 19.02 -8.24
N LEU A 941 -12.43 18.39 -9.41
CA LEU A 941 -11.95 19.01 -10.65
C LEU A 941 -13.04 19.89 -11.26
N ILE A 942 -12.61 20.93 -11.97
CA ILE A 942 -13.48 21.71 -12.87
C ILE A 942 -13.81 20.82 -14.08
N SER A 943 -15.09 20.68 -14.39
CA SER A 943 -15.55 19.86 -15.51
C SER A 943 -15.77 20.72 -16.75
N HIS A 944 -14.92 20.50 -17.76
CA HIS A 944 -15.08 21.08 -19.10
C HIS A 944 -15.81 20.12 -20.07
N ALA A 945 -15.79 18.81 -19.78
CA ALA A 945 -16.48 17.75 -20.51
C ALA A 945 -16.67 16.49 -19.63
N ALA A 946 -17.30 15.45 -20.19
CA ALA A 946 -17.38 14.15 -19.53
C ALA A 946 -15.97 13.58 -19.27
N PRO A 947 -15.73 12.84 -18.17
CA PRO A 947 -14.39 12.37 -17.77
C PRO A 947 -13.61 11.64 -18.87
N ASN A 948 -14.29 10.81 -19.66
CA ASN A 948 -13.70 10.05 -20.76
C ASN A 948 -13.47 10.86 -22.05
N LYS A 949 -13.70 12.18 -22.00
CA LYS A 949 -13.48 13.15 -23.09
C LYS A 949 -12.45 14.22 -22.74
N THR A 950 -11.90 14.19 -21.53
CA THR A 950 -10.88 15.11 -21.07
C THR A 950 -9.55 14.38 -20.93
N LEU A 951 -8.52 14.88 -21.60
CA LEU A 951 -7.14 14.44 -21.42
C LEU A 951 -6.43 15.42 -20.48
N TYR A 952 -5.90 14.92 -19.37
CA TYR A 952 -5.11 15.74 -18.45
C TYR A 952 -3.64 15.66 -18.86
N LEU A 953 -3.06 16.81 -19.24
CA LEU A 953 -1.74 16.89 -19.85
C LEU A 953 -0.63 17.14 -18.83
N SER A 954 -0.87 18.01 -17.85
CA SER A 954 0.14 18.35 -16.84
C SER A 954 -0.47 18.92 -15.56
N MET A 955 0.20 18.68 -14.44
CA MET A 955 -0.14 19.24 -13.13
C MET A 955 1.14 19.76 -12.47
N SER A 956 1.09 21.00 -11.99
CA SER A 956 2.19 21.59 -11.22
C SER A 956 1.65 22.30 -9.99
N VAL A 957 2.50 22.45 -8.98
CA VAL A 957 2.18 23.17 -7.75
C VAL A 957 3.24 24.23 -7.50
N ASP A 958 2.81 25.44 -7.18
CA ASP A 958 3.72 26.53 -6.81
C ASP A 958 4.06 26.53 -5.31
N VAL A 959 4.91 27.49 -4.92
CA VAL A 959 5.38 27.67 -3.53
C VAL A 959 4.27 28.12 -2.57
N ALA A 960 3.16 28.66 -3.08
CA ALA A 960 1.97 29.04 -2.32
C ALA A 960 0.93 27.90 -2.25
N ASN A 961 1.24 26.73 -2.83
CA ASN A 961 0.38 25.56 -2.94
C ASN A 961 -0.83 25.71 -3.89
N TYR A 962 -0.80 26.66 -4.82
CA TYR A 962 -1.75 26.66 -5.94
C TYR A 962 -1.45 25.49 -6.87
N ALA A 963 -2.47 24.72 -7.23
CA ALA A 963 -2.34 23.65 -8.21
C ALA A 963 -2.79 24.16 -9.59
N PHE A 964 -1.95 23.96 -10.59
CA PHE A 964 -2.19 24.32 -11.98
C PHE A 964 -2.41 23.03 -12.77
N VAL A 965 -3.55 22.90 -13.44
CA VAL A 965 -3.89 21.72 -14.24
C VAL A 965 -4.11 22.16 -15.69
N LEU A 966 -3.30 21.61 -16.59
CA LEU A 966 -3.49 21.74 -18.03
C LEU A 966 -4.28 20.54 -18.53
N SER A 967 -5.40 20.79 -19.20
CA SER A 967 -6.25 19.76 -19.80
C SER A 967 -6.63 20.08 -21.23
N GLN A 968 -7.02 19.05 -21.98
CA GLN A 968 -7.49 19.11 -23.35
C GLN A 968 -8.87 18.44 -23.44
N VAL A 969 -9.81 19.10 -24.11
CA VAL A 969 -11.12 18.54 -24.48
C VAL A 969 -11.19 18.45 -26.00
N GLY A 970 -11.48 17.27 -26.55
CA GLY A 970 -11.47 17.05 -27.99
C GLY A 970 -10.11 16.59 -28.52
N ASN A 971 -9.83 16.82 -29.80
CA ASN A 971 -8.62 16.30 -30.48
C ASN A 971 -7.40 17.23 -30.35
N GLY A 972 -7.56 18.44 -29.78
CA GLY A 972 -6.45 19.38 -29.55
C GLY A 972 -6.04 20.11 -30.82
N TYR A 973 -6.91 20.14 -31.84
CA TYR A 973 -6.61 20.79 -33.11
C TYR A 973 -6.87 22.30 -33.04
N ASP A 974 -7.79 22.72 -32.18
CA ASP A 974 -8.09 24.12 -31.95
C ASP A 974 -7.44 24.60 -30.65
N ALA A 975 -6.96 25.85 -30.63
CA ALA A 975 -6.39 26.43 -29.41
C ALA A 975 -7.41 26.51 -28.26
N GLY A 976 -8.71 26.55 -28.58
CA GLY A 976 -9.80 26.54 -27.61
C GLY A 976 -10.05 25.18 -26.94
N ASP A 977 -9.40 24.11 -27.39
CA ASP A 977 -9.52 22.78 -26.78
C ASP A 977 -8.74 22.67 -25.45
N PHE A 978 -7.85 23.63 -25.16
CA PHE A 978 -6.95 23.58 -24.00
C PHE A 978 -7.41 24.51 -22.87
N TYR A 979 -7.42 23.96 -21.65
CA TYR A 979 -7.84 24.68 -20.43
C TYR A 979 -6.72 24.65 -19.39
N LEU A 980 -6.45 25.80 -18.77
CA LEU A 980 -5.57 25.93 -17.62
C LEU A 980 -6.39 26.28 -16.38
N ASP A 981 -6.66 25.28 -15.55
CA ASP A 981 -7.38 25.46 -14.29
C ASP A 981 -6.39 25.77 -13.17
N VAL A 982 -6.73 26.73 -12.32
CA VAL A 982 -5.94 27.12 -11.15
C VAL A 982 -6.77 26.91 -9.89
N TYR A 983 -6.30 26.01 -9.03
CA TYR A 983 -6.97 25.63 -7.79
C TYR A 983 -6.29 26.29 -6.60
N THR A 984 -7.09 26.91 -5.74
CA THR A 984 -6.63 27.49 -4.48
C THR A 984 -6.25 26.40 -3.48
N PRO A 985 -5.25 26.65 -2.61
CA PRO A 985 -4.87 25.71 -1.55
C PRO A 985 -5.94 25.51 -0.47
N THR A 986 -6.91 26.43 -0.35
CA THR A 986 -8.05 26.39 0.56
C THR A 986 -9.34 25.96 -0.16
#